data_AF-A0A8D0GCC1-F1
#
_entry.id   AF-A0A8D0GCC1-F1
#
_cell.length_a   1.000
_cell.length_b   1.000
_cell.length_c   1.000
_cell.angle_alpha   90.00
_cell.angle_beta   90.00
_cell.angle_gamma   90.00
#
_symmetry.space_group_name_H-M   'P 1'
#
loop_
_entity.id
_entity.type
_entity.pdbx_description
1 polymer ?
#
loop_
_entity_poly.entity_id
_entity_poly.type
_entity_poly.pdbx_seq_one_letter_code
_entity_poly.pdbx_strand_id
1 'polypeptide(L)'
;LSPMCLLGRSRMNALESHLEIDEGLYSRQIYVLGYDAMQRMTGSSVLVSGMKGVGVETAKNIILAGVKSVTVHDQGDAQWSDLSSQFFLSEGDVGQNRAVVSQRHLAELNSYVPVVAYTEELSEKFLSAFQVVVLTNSSLEEQLRISDFCHANNICFILADTKGLDTLGVGDSAGVMHCSEHLRCQPSWCVLDRSRGVCPDPCAVSAGPYHLEIGDTTTFSPYHRGGTITQVKMPQTHSYEPLSATLTHPKIKIKDKGKLTHYCTLHMAFQALHAFQSKMGRLPRPRNQVDADRLLELAQDLAGWQAPLDEELVRAFAAVSAGDLSPINAVIGAMAAQEVLKAASGKFTPLDQWFYFDAWECLPEQEHSVPLSEQDCAPRGSRYDGQIAVFGADFQERLGQQKYFVVGAGAIGCELLKNFGMIGLAAGKGGRITVTDMDTIERSNLNRQFLFRPQDVSKQKSEVAAAAVRHMNPYTNVTAHQDCLGPDTEQLYGDNFFLGLDGVATALDNPQARVYVGERCVQYLKPLLDSGTEGTKGHVQVFVPFLTESYGHAMDLAEKTYPLCTLRHFPTAIQHTLQWARDQFEGLFKKSAENVNSFLQDSNFLKVSGGEALEKLELVHSSLQEKPLSWGECVAWARRLWEQLFRNDIQQLLYNFPPDHVRHSPSYRKSGSSPSPLFPLPLAAACYTVPQLYGENNMSIYGGGGVYVAGRSGGGYWVGGGVHVAVDTTSVDPGCLQDTHMAFILAASRLFAQTHRLQVSGDEVAARQVLLVLCLPPFQPCQGLHIPTTDQELKETSDTVVMSQCKIPSPPPLNLSLIPLSLAPQDDNSNFHLNFIVAASNLRAENYGIPTADWLQSKRIVGRIVPAIATTTAAVAGLVCLELYKLVWGHKDLGSYRQSFLRLAEPIFSVSLPHSQFCQKTWTCWDRIEVPGVTGSGEEMTLGDLRDHLQKEHGLALRMLLYREAVLYAAFWSSEKLKEQLANR
;
A
#
# COMPACT_ATOMS: atom_id res chain seq x y z
N LEU A 1 32.65 -38.83 23.07
CA LEU A 1 32.61 -38.24 24.43
C LEU A 1 33.68 -37.15 24.53
N SER A 2 33.27 -35.87 24.45
CA SER A 2 34.06 -34.70 24.85
C SER A 2 33.09 -33.67 25.44
N PRO A 3 33.26 -33.20 26.70
CA PRO A 3 32.26 -32.42 27.41
C PRO A 3 32.45 -30.90 27.23
N MET A 4 32.41 -30.42 25.98
CA MET A 4 32.44 -28.97 25.69
C MET A 4 31.11 -28.38 25.18
N CYS A 5 30.05 -29.19 25.03
CA CYS A 5 28.72 -28.70 24.59
C CYS A 5 27.76 -28.29 25.73
N LEU A 6 28.14 -28.44 27.00
CA LEU A 6 27.22 -28.22 28.14
C LEU A 6 27.36 -26.86 28.85
N LEU A 7 28.34 -26.03 28.47
CA LEU A 7 28.54 -24.69 29.06
C LEU A 7 27.99 -23.53 28.19
N GLY A 8 27.42 -23.83 27.02
CA GLY A 8 26.76 -22.82 26.17
C GLY A 8 25.29 -22.55 26.53
N ARG A 9 24.65 -23.41 27.33
CA ARG A 9 23.19 -23.35 27.60
C ARG A 9 22.78 -22.53 28.81
N SER A 10 23.69 -22.20 29.74
CA SER A 10 23.36 -21.38 30.92
C SER A 10 23.63 -19.89 30.74
N ARG A 11 24.31 -19.47 29.66
CA ARG A 11 24.55 -18.05 29.33
C ARG A 11 23.61 -17.47 28.26
N MET A 12 22.77 -18.29 27.62
CA MET A 12 21.78 -17.81 26.63
C MET A 12 20.36 -17.63 27.18
N ASN A 13 20.04 -18.13 28.38
CA ASN A 13 18.71 -18.01 28.97
C ASN A 13 18.61 -16.97 30.10
N ALA A 14 19.61 -16.09 30.25
CA ALA A 14 19.68 -15.10 31.33
C ALA A 14 19.92 -13.65 30.86
N LEU A 15 19.71 -13.34 29.58
CA LEU A 15 19.65 -11.96 29.09
C LEU A 15 18.53 -11.84 28.05
N GLU A 16 17.69 -10.83 28.26
CA GLU A 16 16.59 -10.36 27.40
C GLU A 16 15.28 -11.17 27.47
N SER A 17 14.40 -10.74 28.37
CA SER A 17 12.96 -10.85 28.16
C SER A 17 12.60 -10.06 26.90
N HIS A 18 12.69 -10.67 25.71
CA HIS A 18 12.19 -10.06 24.49
C HIS A 18 10.70 -9.78 24.67
N LEU A 19 10.31 -8.50 24.67
CA LEU A 19 8.91 -8.10 24.49
C LEU A 19 8.48 -8.63 23.12
N GLU A 20 7.64 -9.65 23.11
CA GLU A 20 7.13 -10.26 21.89
C GLU A 20 6.24 -9.25 21.16
N ILE A 21 6.58 -8.93 19.91
CA ILE A 21 5.81 -7.97 19.09
C ILE A 21 4.47 -8.63 18.72
N ASP A 22 3.35 -7.98 19.03
CA ASP A 22 2.01 -8.44 18.67
C ASP A 22 1.79 -8.37 17.16
N GLU A 23 2.08 -9.47 16.46
CA GLU A 23 1.89 -9.59 15.02
C GLU A 23 0.43 -9.39 14.59
N GLY A 24 -0.54 -9.69 15.46
CA GLY A 24 -1.97 -9.51 15.17
C GLY A 24 -2.36 -8.03 15.05
N LEU A 25 -1.76 -7.17 15.87
CA LEU A 25 -1.96 -5.72 15.80
C LEU A 25 -1.07 -5.07 14.73
N TYR A 26 0.22 -5.40 14.72
CA TYR A 26 1.24 -4.70 13.93
C TYR A 26 1.53 -5.31 12.55
N SER A 27 0.81 -6.36 12.16
CA SER A 27 1.02 -7.15 10.94
C SER A 27 1.47 -6.33 9.73
N ARG A 28 0.75 -5.25 9.38
CA ARG A 28 0.99 -4.47 8.15
C ARG A 28 2.19 -3.53 8.28
N GLN A 29 2.46 -3.06 9.49
CA GLN A 29 3.58 -2.19 9.82
C GLN A 29 4.90 -2.95 9.89
N ILE A 30 4.89 -4.21 10.35
CA ILE A 30 6.10 -5.06 10.38
C ILE A 30 6.69 -5.19 8.98
N TYR A 31 5.86 -5.31 7.94
CA TYR A 31 6.33 -5.34 6.54
C TYR A 31 6.93 -4.03 6.04
N VAL A 32 6.76 -2.92 6.77
CA VAL A 32 7.35 -1.61 6.47
C VAL A 32 8.67 -1.41 7.21
N LEU A 33 8.67 -1.67 8.52
CA LEU A 33 9.80 -1.37 9.41
C LEU A 33 10.76 -2.57 9.58
N GLY A 34 10.21 -3.77 9.72
CA GLY A 34 10.88 -4.99 10.17
C GLY A 34 10.92 -5.12 11.69
N TYR A 35 11.07 -6.36 12.20
CA TYR A 35 11.10 -6.66 13.64
C TYR A 35 12.17 -5.87 14.38
N ASP A 36 13.42 -5.84 13.88
CA ASP A 36 14.52 -5.16 14.56
C ASP A 36 14.25 -3.68 14.81
N ALA A 37 13.63 -3.01 13.83
CA ALA A 37 13.28 -1.60 13.94
C ALA A 37 12.18 -1.39 14.99
N MET A 38 11.16 -2.24 14.97
CA MET A 38 10.07 -2.20 15.95
C MET A 38 10.56 -2.52 17.37
N GLN A 39 11.46 -3.50 17.54
CA GLN A 39 12.07 -3.81 18.84
C GLN A 39 12.82 -2.60 19.41
N ARG A 40 13.62 -1.90 18.59
CA ARG A 40 14.28 -0.66 19.04
C ARG A 40 13.29 0.43 19.44
N MET A 41 12.19 0.58 18.70
CA MET A 41 11.11 1.53 19.04
C MET A 41 10.48 1.23 20.40
N THR A 42 10.27 -0.04 20.76
CA THR A 42 9.75 -0.41 22.10
C THR A 42 10.69 -0.05 23.26
N GLY A 43 11.94 0.30 22.98
CA GLY A 43 12.90 0.83 23.94
C GLY A 43 12.93 2.36 24.06
N SER A 44 12.23 3.10 23.18
CA SER A 44 12.35 4.55 23.04
C SER A 44 11.17 5.32 23.66
N SER A 45 11.46 6.15 24.65
CA SER A 45 10.50 7.09 25.26
C SER A 45 10.53 8.42 24.51
N VAL A 46 9.34 8.91 24.12
CA VAL A 46 9.16 10.10 23.29
C VAL A 46 8.37 11.18 24.02
N LEU A 47 8.83 12.43 23.93
CA LEU A 47 8.10 13.62 24.35
C LEU A 47 7.54 14.34 23.13
N VAL A 48 6.26 14.72 23.16
CA VAL A 48 5.65 15.63 22.17
C VAL A 48 5.11 16.86 22.90
N SER A 49 5.74 18.02 22.67
CA SER A 49 5.42 19.29 23.30
C SER A 49 4.64 20.22 22.35
N GLY A 50 3.53 20.76 22.84
CA GLY A 50 2.53 21.54 22.11
C GLY A 50 1.43 20.63 21.53
N MET A 51 0.21 20.68 22.06
CA MET A 51 -0.92 19.78 21.74
C MET A 51 -2.04 20.45 20.94
N LYS A 52 -1.65 21.30 19.99
CA LYS A 52 -2.53 21.76 18.90
C LYS A 52 -2.58 20.71 17.77
N GLY A 53 -3.12 21.06 16.60
CA GLY A 53 -3.32 20.12 15.48
C GLY A 53 -2.08 19.32 15.07
N VAL A 54 -0.96 19.98 14.79
CA VAL A 54 0.28 19.27 14.38
C VAL A 54 0.78 18.32 15.48
N GLY A 55 0.75 18.75 16.74
CA GLY A 55 1.21 17.95 17.87
C GLY A 55 0.34 16.73 18.16
N VAL A 56 -0.99 16.87 18.12
CA VAL A 56 -1.90 15.74 18.31
C VAL A 56 -1.81 14.74 17.16
N GLU A 57 -1.62 15.22 15.92
CA GLU A 57 -1.40 14.38 14.76
C GLU A 57 -0.08 13.59 14.87
N THR A 58 1.00 14.25 15.31
CA THR A 58 2.28 13.60 15.58
C THR A 58 2.16 12.54 16.66
N ALA A 59 1.55 12.88 17.80
CA ALA A 59 1.36 11.95 18.92
C ALA A 59 0.52 10.73 18.50
N LYS A 60 -0.60 10.94 17.79
CA LYS A 60 -1.46 9.87 17.27
C LYS A 60 -0.65 8.85 16.45
N ASN A 61 0.13 9.33 15.49
CA ASN A 61 0.92 8.47 14.60
C ASN A 61 2.05 7.73 15.34
N ILE A 62 2.71 8.35 16.33
CA ILE A 62 3.76 7.72 17.15
C ILE A 62 3.17 6.61 18.05
N ILE A 63 2.03 6.88 18.68
CA ILE A 63 1.35 5.93 19.57
C ILE A 63 0.87 4.71 18.79
N LEU A 64 0.24 4.92 17.64
CA LEU A 64 -0.17 3.83 16.75
C LEU A 64 1.03 2.99 16.30
N ALA A 65 2.19 3.61 16.09
CA ALA A 65 3.40 2.92 15.67
C ALA A 65 4.03 2.03 16.76
N GLY A 66 3.77 2.28 18.05
CA GLY A 66 4.26 1.42 19.12
C GLY A 66 5.67 1.74 19.62
N VAL A 67 5.87 2.92 20.19
CA VAL A 67 7.08 3.25 20.96
C VAL A 67 6.95 2.82 22.43
N LYS A 68 8.01 2.91 23.24
CA LYS A 68 7.97 2.52 24.66
C LYS A 68 6.91 3.26 25.46
N SER A 69 6.85 4.57 25.30
CA SER A 69 5.94 5.48 26.01
C SER A 69 5.91 6.83 25.33
N VAL A 70 4.78 7.52 25.40
CA VAL A 70 4.64 8.89 24.91
C VAL A 70 4.24 9.81 26.06
N THR A 71 4.96 10.90 26.24
CA THR A 71 4.51 12.01 27.10
C THR A 71 4.04 13.15 26.21
N VAL A 72 2.81 13.59 26.43
CA VAL A 72 2.26 14.78 25.78
C VAL A 72 2.34 15.96 26.72
N HIS A 73 2.86 17.09 26.24
CA HIS A 73 3.07 18.29 27.02
C HIS A 73 2.39 19.50 26.37
N ASP A 74 1.70 20.31 27.18
CA ASP A 74 1.20 21.64 26.81
C ASP A 74 0.85 22.40 28.09
N GLN A 75 1.28 23.65 28.20
CA GLN A 75 0.96 24.50 29.35
C GLN A 75 -0.33 25.31 29.16
N GLY A 76 -0.86 25.37 27.94
CA GLY A 76 -2.02 26.19 27.61
C GLY A 76 -3.33 25.43 27.54
N ASP A 77 -4.41 26.19 27.73
CA ASP A 77 -5.78 25.69 27.65
C ASP A 77 -6.31 25.70 26.22
N ALA A 78 -7.22 24.77 25.93
CA ALA A 78 -7.94 24.65 24.67
C ALA A 78 -8.73 25.93 24.38
N GLN A 79 -8.56 26.44 23.16
CA GLN A 79 -9.25 27.62 22.64
C GLN A 79 -10.14 27.22 21.45
N TRP A 80 -11.11 28.08 21.09
CA TRP A 80 -11.96 27.88 19.92
C TRP A 80 -11.17 27.65 18.62
N SER A 81 -10.06 28.36 18.44
CA SER A 81 -9.21 28.20 17.27
C SER A 81 -8.51 26.84 17.20
N ASP A 82 -8.26 26.18 18.33
CA ASP A 82 -7.63 24.85 18.36
C ASP A 82 -8.55 23.77 17.75
N LEU A 83 -9.88 23.96 17.82
CA LEU A 83 -10.87 23.03 17.25
C LEU A 83 -10.84 22.96 15.70
N SER A 84 -10.09 23.85 15.05
CA SER A 84 -9.90 23.87 13.58
C SER A 84 -9.13 22.63 13.09
N SER A 85 -8.29 22.06 13.94
CA SER A 85 -7.39 20.96 13.56
C SER A 85 -7.09 19.95 14.65
N GLN A 86 -7.42 20.25 15.92
CA GLN A 86 -7.26 19.32 17.04
C GLN A 86 -8.52 18.43 17.16
N PHE A 87 -8.44 17.24 16.55
CA PHE A 87 -9.58 16.30 16.39
C PHE A 87 -9.98 15.52 17.64
N PHE A 88 -9.30 15.71 18.77
CA PHE A 88 -9.67 15.17 20.09
C PHE A 88 -10.22 16.23 21.06
N LEU A 89 -10.23 17.51 20.68
CA LEU A 89 -10.93 18.54 21.45
C LEU A 89 -12.38 18.65 20.98
N SER A 90 -13.28 18.79 21.94
CA SER A 90 -14.67 19.16 21.72
C SER A 90 -14.93 20.60 22.19
N GLU A 91 -16.08 21.17 21.84
CA GLU A 91 -16.47 22.50 22.33
C GLU A 91 -16.54 22.57 23.87
N GLY A 92 -16.85 21.44 24.53
CA GLY A 92 -16.88 21.35 25.99
C GLY A 92 -15.51 21.35 26.66
N ASP A 93 -14.43 21.19 25.89
CA ASP A 93 -13.06 21.17 26.40
C ASP A 93 -12.40 22.55 26.42
N VAL A 94 -13.03 23.55 25.80
CA VAL A 94 -12.53 24.94 25.79
C VAL A 94 -12.33 25.44 27.23
N GLY A 95 -11.13 25.95 27.51
CA GLY A 95 -10.72 26.37 28.86
C GLY A 95 -10.12 25.25 29.73
N GLN A 96 -10.01 24.02 29.24
CA GLN A 96 -9.26 22.94 29.89
C GLN A 96 -7.89 22.77 29.23
N ASN A 97 -6.89 22.30 29.98
CA ASN A 97 -5.54 22.09 29.46
C ASN A 97 -5.53 21.07 28.31
N ARG A 98 -4.89 21.45 27.19
CA ARG A 98 -4.88 20.64 25.96
C ARG A 98 -4.25 19.26 26.14
N ALA A 99 -3.13 19.16 26.86
CA ALA A 99 -2.43 17.89 27.06
C ALA A 99 -3.24 16.92 27.93
N VAL A 100 -3.91 17.42 28.97
CA VAL A 100 -4.76 16.62 29.86
C VAL A 100 -5.96 16.03 29.12
N VAL A 101 -6.65 16.83 28.30
CA VAL A 101 -7.79 16.35 27.51
C VAL A 101 -7.32 15.33 26.46
N SER A 102 -6.26 15.67 25.73
CA SER A 102 -5.75 14.83 24.63
C SER A 102 -5.23 13.47 25.11
N GLN A 103 -4.60 13.42 26.29
CA GLN A 103 -4.03 12.19 26.84
C GLN A 103 -5.06 11.06 26.94
N ARG A 104 -6.31 11.38 27.30
CA ARG A 104 -7.37 10.38 27.46
C ARG A 104 -7.65 9.65 26.15
N HIS A 105 -7.84 10.41 25.07
CA HIS A 105 -8.12 9.86 23.74
C HIS A 105 -6.90 9.19 23.11
N LEU A 106 -5.71 9.77 23.32
CA LEU A 106 -4.45 9.23 22.80
C LEU A 106 -4.10 7.87 23.45
N ALA A 107 -4.37 7.70 24.74
CA ALA A 107 -4.12 6.45 25.46
C ALA A 107 -4.99 5.28 24.94
N GLU A 108 -6.16 5.56 24.37
CA GLU A 108 -7.06 4.54 23.82
C GLU A 108 -6.59 3.97 22.46
N LEU A 109 -5.70 4.69 21.76
CA LEU A 109 -5.25 4.29 20.43
C LEU A 109 -4.42 3.02 20.47
N ASN A 110 -3.63 2.84 21.53
CA ASN A 110 -2.74 1.69 21.65
C ASN A 110 -2.42 1.37 23.12
N SER A 111 -2.98 0.27 23.62
CA SER A 111 -2.78 -0.18 25.00
C SER A 111 -1.34 -0.59 25.33
N TYR A 112 -0.49 -0.84 24.33
CA TYR A 112 0.93 -1.14 24.53
C TYR A 112 1.79 0.10 24.80
N VAL A 113 1.27 1.30 24.53
CA VAL A 113 2.00 2.57 24.67
C VAL A 113 1.39 3.38 25.80
N PRO A 114 2.02 3.44 26.98
CA PRO A 114 1.60 4.35 28.04
C PRO A 114 1.67 5.80 27.56
N VAL A 115 0.58 6.54 27.74
CA VAL A 115 0.49 7.97 27.42
C VAL A 115 0.29 8.78 28.69
N VAL A 116 1.16 9.75 28.94
CA VAL A 116 1.12 10.61 30.14
C VAL A 116 1.00 12.08 29.73
N ALA A 117 0.20 12.86 30.45
CA ALA A 117 0.14 14.31 30.29
C ALA A 117 1.10 15.00 31.27
N TYR A 118 1.81 16.02 30.79
CA TYR A 118 2.67 16.88 31.59
C TYR A 118 2.34 18.34 31.31
N THR A 119 2.19 19.17 32.34
CA THR A 119 1.68 20.56 32.23
C THR A 119 2.63 21.60 32.83
N GLU A 120 3.71 21.15 33.46
CA GLU A 120 4.72 22.04 34.05
C GLU A 120 5.78 22.44 33.01
N GLU A 121 6.63 23.41 33.34
CA GLU A 121 7.73 23.81 32.47
C GLU A 121 8.72 22.67 32.18
N LEU A 122 9.29 22.67 30.97
CA LEU A 122 10.25 21.67 30.52
C LEU A 122 11.65 21.95 31.08
N SER A 123 11.92 21.36 32.26
CA SER A 123 13.26 21.38 32.85
C SER A 123 14.22 20.43 32.10
N GLU A 124 15.52 20.78 32.09
CA GLU A 124 16.58 19.93 31.53
C GLU A 124 16.61 18.52 32.14
N LYS A 125 16.40 18.42 33.46
CA LYS A 125 16.30 17.14 34.16
C LYS A 125 15.15 16.29 33.61
N PHE A 126 14.00 16.91 33.32
CA PHE A 126 12.86 16.22 32.73
C PHE A 126 13.16 15.75 31.30
N LEU A 127 13.76 16.62 30.48
CA LEU A 127 14.13 16.31 29.10
C LEU A 127 15.11 15.12 29.00
N SER A 128 16.03 14.97 29.96
CA SER A 128 17.01 13.87 29.99
C SER A 128 16.42 12.45 30.06
N ALA A 129 15.11 12.32 30.35
CA ALA A 129 14.43 11.04 30.41
C ALA A 129 14.02 10.49 29.03
N PHE A 130 14.08 11.30 27.97
CA PHE A 130 13.56 10.96 26.64
C PHE A 130 14.68 10.62 25.66
N GLN A 131 14.38 9.75 24.69
CA GLN A 131 15.28 9.47 23.57
C GLN A 131 14.98 10.39 22.38
N VAL A 132 13.72 10.81 22.23
CA VAL A 132 13.29 11.72 21.17
C VAL A 132 12.38 12.79 21.77
N VAL A 133 12.66 14.05 21.46
CA VAL A 133 11.87 15.22 21.85
C VAL A 133 11.34 15.89 20.59
N VAL A 134 10.01 15.95 20.47
CA VAL A 134 9.31 16.72 19.45
C VAL A 134 8.79 18.00 20.06
N LEU A 135 9.10 19.13 19.43
CA LEU A 135 8.64 20.44 19.81
C LEU A 135 7.73 21.01 18.71
N THR A 136 6.58 21.53 19.10
CA THR A 136 5.64 22.22 18.23
C THR A 136 5.10 23.45 18.94
N ASN A 137 4.69 24.46 18.17
CA ASN A 137 4.02 25.68 18.59
C ASN A 137 4.71 26.41 19.77
N SER A 138 6.04 26.42 19.79
CA SER A 138 6.86 27.02 20.84
C SER A 138 7.52 28.34 20.40
N SER A 139 7.99 29.14 21.36
CA SER A 139 8.78 30.34 21.07
C SER A 139 10.18 29.96 20.56
N LEU A 140 10.79 30.83 19.74
CA LEU A 140 12.15 30.62 19.24
C LEU A 140 13.19 30.47 20.36
N GLU A 141 13.01 31.20 21.47
CA GLU A 141 13.86 31.09 22.66
C GLU A 141 13.81 29.66 23.24
N GLU A 142 12.61 29.10 23.36
CA GLU A 142 12.41 27.75 23.87
C GLU A 142 12.89 26.68 22.88
N GLN A 143 12.71 26.92 21.58
CA GLN A 143 13.27 26.07 20.52
C GLN A 143 14.78 25.96 20.64
N LEU A 144 15.48 27.10 20.75
CA LEU A 144 16.94 27.16 20.89
C LEU A 144 17.40 26.48 22.18
N ARG A 145 16.80 26.83 23.32
CA ARG A 145 17.16 26.29 24.64
C ARG A 145 17.06 24.76 24.67
N ILE A 146 15.92 24.21 24.21
CA ILE A 146 15.68 22.77 24.22
C ILE A 146 16.56 22.09 23.18
N SER A 147 16.71 22.66 21.98
CA SER A 147 17.53 22.08 20.94
C SER A 147 19.00 21.97 21.34
N ASP A 148 19.57 23.03 21.93
CA ASP A 148 20.96 23.05 22.41
C ASP A 148 21.17 22.01 23.52
N PHE A 149 20.23 21.91 24.47
CA PHE A 149 20.28 20.88 25.52
C PHE A 149 20.23 19.47 24.94
N CYS A 150 19.27 19.20 24.05
CA CYS A 150 19.11 17.91 23.40
C CYS A 150 20.38 17.52 22.61
N HIS A 151 20.90 18.44 21.81
CA HIS A 151 22.11 18.25 21.02
C HIS A 151 23.34 17.93 21.88
N ALA A 152 23.50 18.64 23.02
CA ALA A 152 24.61 18.40 23.95
C ALA A 152 24.51 17.05 24.69
N ASN A 153 23.31 16.48 24.80
CA ASN A 153 23.05 15.25 25.57
C ASN A 153 22.75 14.01 24.69
N ASN A 154 22.85 14.12 23.37
CA ASN A 154 22.47 13.06 22.43
C ASN A 154 21.00 12.59 22.65
N ILE A 155 20.08 13.56 22.76
CA ILE A 155 18.63 13.35 22.66
C ILE A 155 18.13 13.84 21.30
N CYS A 156 17.55 12.96 20.48
CA CYS A 156 17.06 13.32 19.14
C CYS A 156 16.04 14.46 19.25
N PHE A 157 16.28 15.57 18.56
CA PHE A 157 15.38 16.72 18.58
C PHE A 157 14.69 16.90 17.23
N ILE A 158 13.38 17.06 17.27
CA ILE A 158 12.52 17.33 16.11
C ILE A 158 11.69 18.58 16.38
N LEU A 159 11.78 19.58 15.52
CA LEU A 159 10.87 20.74 15.50
C LEU A 159 9.84 20.54 14.41
N ALA A 160 8.55 20.81 14.68
CA ALA A 160 7.49 20.77 13.69
C ALA A 160 6.46 21.90 13.90
N ASP A 161 6.30 22.79 12.92
CA ASP A 161 5.39 23.95 13.01
C ASP A 161 4.60 24.23 11.72
N THR A 162 3.40 24.79 11.88
CA THR A 162 2.47 25.15 10.78
C THR A 162 1.86 26.54 10.98
N LYS A 163 1.66 27.28 9.87
CA LYS A 163 1.06 28.64 9.82
C LYS A 163 0.28 28.84 8.52
N GLY A 164 -1.06 28.81 8.57
CA GLY A 164 -1.93 29.03 7.40
C GLY A 164 -1.55 28.21 6.15
N LEU A 165 -1.42 28.88 5.00
CA LEU A 165 -1.08 28.29 3.69
C LEU A 165 0.33 28.66 3.17
N ASP A 166 1.19 29.29 3.96
CA ASP A 166 1.94 30.44 3.44
C ASP A 166 3.50 30.31 3.60
N THR A 167 4.44 30.64 2.67
CA THR A 167 4.46 31.71 1.61
C THR A 167 5.04 31.47 0.17
N LEU A 168 4.49 32.12 -0.91
CA LEU A 168 4.62 32.24 -2.43
C LEU A 168 5.92 32.22 -3.37
N GLY A 169 5.79 31.78 -4.63
CA GLY A 169 6.74 32.11 -5.73
C GLY A 169 7.41 30.93 -6.44
N VAL A 170 6.61 30.20 -7.23
CA VAL A 170 6.98 29.08 -8.11
C VAL A 170 7.45 27.81 -7.38
N GLY A 171 6.46 27.11 -6.84
CA GLY A 171 6.43 25.65 -6.75
C GLY A 171 6.82 25.09 -5.38
N ASP A 172 5.84 24.39 -4.81
CA ASP A 172 5.84 23.54 -3.63
C ASP A 172 6.44 24.20 -2.38
N SER A 173 5.64 24.65 -1.43
CA SER A 173 5.55 24.10 -0.08
C SER A 173 6.38 24.71 1.19
N ALA A 174 5.82 25.37 2.27
CA ALA A 174 6.27 25.64 3.70
C ALA A 174 5.41 25.28 4.98
N GLY A 175 6.02 24.45 5.84
CA GLY A 175 5.57 23.80 7.07
C GLY A 175 6.85 23.15 7.59
N VAL A 176 7.29 23.56 8.76
CA VAL A 176 8.73 23.57 9.08
C VAL A 176 9.07 22.33 9.86
N MET A 177 10.08 21.59 9.40
CA MET A 177 10.64 20.48 10.13
C MET A 177 12.16 20.61 10.28
N HIS A 178 12.68 20.48 11.50
CA HIS A 178 14.11 20.37 11.79
C HIS A 178 14.42 19.05 12.49
N CYS A 179 15.44 18.31 12.07
CA CYS A 179 15.95 17.13 12.77
C CYS A 179 17.44 17.32 13.11
N SER A 180 17.84 17.06 14.35
CA SER A 180 19.26 17.03 14.74
C SER A 180 19.60 15.74 15.48
N GLU A 181 20.46 14.87 14.88
CA GLU A 181 21.38 13.96 15.63
C GLU A 181 22.23 12.97 14.85
N HIS A 182 23.29 12.44 15.47
CA HIS A 182 24.11 11.36 14.89
C HIS A 182 23.36 10.03 14.71
N LEU A 183 22.66 9.88 13.59
CA LEU A 183 21.88 8.68 13.30
C LEU A 183 22.69 7.68 12.48
N ARG A 184 22.76 6.43 12.98
CA ARG A 184 23.16 5.29 12.16
C ARG A 184 21.97 4.86 11.32
N CYS A 185 22.03 5.10 10.02
CA CYS A 185 20.98 4.77 9.05
C CYS A 185 21.50 3.73 8.05
N GLN A 186 20.63 3.14 7.25
CA GLN A 186 21.05 2.35 6.07
C GLN A 186 20.62 3.14 4.82
N PRO A 187 21.49 3.43 3.82
CA PRO A 187 22.28 2.39 3.15
C PRO A 187 23.64 2.80 2.51
N SER A 188 24.63 1.89 2.46
CA SER A 188 25.54 1.80 1.29
C SER A 188 25.56 0.38 0.71
N TRP A 189 26.04 0.26 -0.54
CA TRP A 189 25.89 -0.91 -1.39
C TRP A 189 27.08 -1.87 -1.24
N CYS A 190 26.80 -3.15 -1.00
CA CYS A 190 27.76 -4.22 -1.17
C CYS A 190 27.07 -5.41 -1.86
N VAL A 191 27.80 -6.06 -2.78
CA VAL A 191 27.40 -7.31 -3.41
C VAL A 191 28.22 -8.44 -2.81
N LEU A 192 27.54 -9.47 -2.29
CA LEU A 192 28.19 -10.69 -1.83
C LEU A 192 27.89 -11.85 -2.80
N ASP A 193 28.93 -12.60 -3.15
CA ASP A 193 28.85 -13.92 -3.79
C ASP A 193 28.96 -15.00 -2.70
N ARG A 194 27.96 -15.88 -2.62
CA ARG A 194 27.93 -16.99 -1.63
C ARG A 194 28.65 -18.25 -2.10
N SER A 195 29.14 -18.31 -3.33
CA SER A 195 29.63 -19.57 -3.90
C SER A 195 31.09 -19.89 -3.56
N ARG A 196 31.98 -18.91 -3.30
CA ARG A 196 33.40 -19.16 -2.97
C ARG A 196 34.08 -18.03 -2.17
N GLY A 197 33.88 -17.99 -0.85
CA GLY A 197 34.71 -17.18 0.07
C GLY A 197 34.43 -15.66 0.04
N VAL A 198 34.45 -15.04 1.22
CA VAL A 198 34.12 -13.63 1.43
C VAL A 198 35.18 -12.73 0.79
N CYS A 199 34.76 -11.82 -0.11
CA CYS A 199 35.60 -10.70 -0.52
C CYS A 199 35.58 -9.64 0.60
N PRO A 200 36.73 -9.24 1.19
CA PRO A 200 36.74 -8.33 2.34
C PRO A 200 36.34 -6.89 2.03
N ASP A 201 36.50 -6.42 0.78
CA ASP A 201 36.35 -5.00 0.43
C ASP A 201 35.42 -4.81 -0.80
N PRO A 202 34.20 -4.29 -0.61
CA PRO A 202 33.23 -4.15 -1.69
C PRO A 202 33.26 -2.74 -2.32
N CYS A 203 33.55 -2.66 -3.62
CA CYS A 203 33.29 -1.48 -4.46
C CYS A 203 32.74 -1.93 -5.81
N ALA A 204 31.41 -1.91 -5.96
CA ALA A 204 30.81 -2.02 -7.30
C ALA A 204 31.05 -0.71 -8.05
N VAL A 205 31.75 -0.78 -9.19
CA VAL A 205 31.91 0.35 -10.11
C VAL A 205 30.81 0.24 -11.18
N SER A 206 30.12 1.35 -11.40
CA SER A 206 28.96 1.52 -12.30
C SER A 206 28.94 0.60 -13.53
N ALA A 207 27.78 -0.02 -13.79
CA ALA A 207 27.52 -0.86 -14.95
C ALA A 207 26.06 -0.73 -15.44
N GLY A 208 25.84 -0.98 -16.73
CA GLY A 208 24.55 -0.78 -17.42
C GLY A 208 23.44 -1.76 -17.00
N PRO A 209 22.25 -1.75 -17.64
CA PRO A 209 21.05 -2.46 -17.17
C PRO A 209 21.14 -3.99 -17.07
N TYR A 210 22.21 -4.62 -17.58
CA TYR A 210 22.36 -6.08 -17.68
C TYR A 210 23.73 -6.62 -17.21
N HIS A 211 24.61 -5.79 -16.66
CA HIS A 211 25.94 -6.22 -16.17
C HIS A 211 26.31 -5.46 -14.89
N LEU A 212 27.22 -6.02 -14.09
CA LEU A 212 27.80 -5.39 -12.90
C LEU A 212 29.30 -5.68 -12.86
N GLU A 213 30.11 -4.66 -12.60
CA GLU A 213 31.55 -4.83 -12.37
C GLU A 213 31.84 -4.78 -10.86
N ILE A 214 32.51 -5.82 -10.35
CA ILE A 214 32.84 -5.99 -8.92
C ILE A 214 34.35 -5.88 -8.64
N GLY A 215 35.11 -5.31 -9.58
CA GLY A 215 36.57 -5.20 -9.52
C GLY A 215 37.30 -6.44 -10.04
N ASP A 216 38.62 -6.48 -9.81
CA ASP A 216 39.49 -7.58 -10.24
C ASP A 216 39.25 -8.85 -9.40
N THR A 217 38.90 -9.94 -10.07
CA THR A 217 38.60 -11.24 -9.47
C THR A 217 39.66 -12.30 -9.76
N THR A 218 40.83 -11.93 -10.31
CA THR A 218 41.91 -12.87 -10.67
C THR A 218 42.50 -13.64 -9.48
N THR A 219 42.32 -13.14 -8.26
CA THR A 219 42.69 -13.84 -7.01
C THR A 219 41.72 -14.98 -6.65
N PHE A 220 40.53 -15.02 -7.25
CA PHE A 220 39.58 -16.12 -7.12
C PHE A 220 39.84 -17.19 -8.18
N SER A 221 39.28 -18.38 -7.96
CA SER A 221 39.28 -19.43 -8.98
C SER A 221 38.54 -18.97 -10.26
N PRO A 222 38.96 -19.40 -11.46
CA PRO A 222 38.25 -19.08 -12.70
C PRO A 222 36.74 -19.39 -12.62
N TYR A 223 35.93 -18.47 -13.13
CA TYR A 223 34.48 -18.65 -13.19
C TYR A 223 34.13 -19.82 -14.12
N HIS A 224 33.21 -20.68 -13.68
CA HIS A 224 32.74 -21.83 -14.45
C HIS A 224 31.27 -21.70 -14.87
N ARG A 225 30.35 -21.62 -13.90
CA ARG A 225 28.90 -21.44 -14.12
C ARG A 225 28.19 -21.14 -12.80
N GLY A 226 27.04 -20.46 -12.89
CA GLY A 226 26.13 -20.19 -11.78
C GLY A 226 26.64 -19.13 -10.80
N GLY A 227 25.74 -18.64 -9.94
CA GLY A 227 26.05 -17.64 -8.93
C GLY A 227 24.79 -16.88 -8.49
N THR A 228 24.83 -16.27 -7.31
CA THR A 228 23.76 -15.36 -6.86
C THR A 228 24.39 -14.16 -6.19
N ILE A 229 23.93 -12.99 -6.62
CA ILE A 229 24.34 -11.70 -6.06
C ILE A 229 23.27 -11.29 -5.05
N THR A 230 23.68 -11.07 -3.80
CA THR A 230 22.80 -10.51 -2.76
C THR A 230 23.26 -9.10 -2.43
N GLN A 231 22.32 -8.15 -2.42
CA GLN A 231 22.62 -6.80 -1.94
C GLN A 231 22.65 -6.78 -0.41
N VAL A 232 23.74 -6.22 0.14
CA VAL A 232 23.85 -5.92 1.56
C VAL A 232 23.82 -4.41 1.76
N LYS A 233 22.97 -3.94 2.67
CA LYS A 233 22.87 -2.54 3.09
C LYS A 233 23.79 -2.31 4.28
N MET A 234 24.88 -1.58 4.07
CA MET A 234 25.82 -1.23 5.13
C MET A 234 25.29 -0.04 5.96
N PRO A 235 25.61 0.04 7.26
CA PRO A 235 25.28 1.19 8.10
C PRO A 235 26.07 2.44 7.68
N GLN A 236 25.38 3.57 7.60
CA GLN A 236 25.93 4.91 7.41
C GLN A 236 25.74 5.72 8.69
N THR A 237 26.73 6.54 9.04
CA THR A 237 26.60 7.50 10.15
C THR A 237 26.35 8.87 9.55
N HIS A 238 25.27 9.51 9.98
CA HIS A 238 24.95 10.90 9.64
C HIS A 238 25.33 11.80 10.81
N SER A 239 25.68 13.05 10.53
CA SER A 239 26.03 14.05 11.55
C SER A 239 25.26 15.34 11.24
N TYR A 240 24.68 15.96 12.27
CA TYR A 240 23.76 17.09 12.15
C TYR A 240 24.28 18.27 12.95
N GLU A 241 24.04 19.46 12.45
CA GLU A 241 24.43 20.71 13.13
C GLU A 241 23.35 21.14 14.14
N PRO A 242 23.72 21.90 15.20
CA PRO A 242 22.75 22.45 16.13
C PRO A 242 21.79 23.44 15.44
N LEU A 243 20.59 23.59 16.00
CA LEU A 243 19.56 24.47 15.46
C LEU A 243 20.07 25.92 15.33
N SER A 244 20.80 26.41 16.34
CA SER A 244 21.41 27.75 16.35
C SER A 244 22.32 28.02 15.14
N ALA A 245 23.12 27.04 14.71
CA ALA A 245 23.96 27.16 13.52
C ALA A 245 23.11 27.18 12.25
N THR A 246 22.17 26.24 12.12
CA THR A 246 21.38 26.11 10.89
C THR A 246 20.24 27.11 10.74
N LEU A 247 19.88 27.86 11.78
CA LEU A 247 19.01 29.04 11.67
C LEU A 247 19.68 30.20 10.92
N THR A 248 21.02 30.23 10.89
CA THR A 248 21.78 31.23 10.12
C THR A 248 22.16 30.70 8.75
N HIS A 249 22.46 29.40 8.64
CA HIS A 249 22.86 28.74 7.41
C HIS A 249 22.04 27.45 7.20
N PRO A 250 20.79 27.56 6.72
CA PRO A 250 19.89 26.41 6.66
C PRO A 250 20.32 25.41 5.58
N LYS A 251 20.36 24.14 5.94
CA LYS A 251 20.54 23.03 4.99
C LYS A 251 19.18 22.62 4.43
N ILE A 252 18.86 23.15 3.25
CA ILE A 252 17.64 22.85 2.51
C ILE A 252 18.00 22.07 1.26
N LYS A 253 17.54 20.81 1.16
CA LYS A 253 17.85 19.94 0.02
C LYS A 253 16.75 19.99 -1.04
N ILE A 254 16.95 20.79 -2.08
CA ILE A 254 16.08 20.81 -3.27
C ILE A 254 16.90 20.86 -4.56
N LYS A 255 16.40 20.21 -5.62
CA LYS A 255 17.06 20.20 -6.95
C LYS A 255 16.78 21.48 -7.75
N ASP A 256 15.65 22.12 -7.51
CA ASP A 256 15.21 23.33 -8.21
C ASP A 256 15.75 24.58 -7.51
N LYS A 257 16.49 25.40 -8.25
CA LYS A 257 17.09 26.64 -7.73
C LYS A 257 16.04 27.73 -7.44
N GLY A 258 14.92 27.77 -8.17
CA GLY A 258 13.85 28.74 -7.92
C GLY A 258 13.19 28.47 -6.56
N LYS A 259 12.88 27.19 -6.31
CA LYS A 259 12.32 26.74 -5.04
C LYS A 259 13.25 26.93 -3.84
N LEU A 260 14.57 26.85 -4.06
CA LEU A 260 15.53 27.11 -2.99
C LEU A 260 15.42 28.55 -2.46
N THR A 261 15.34 29.55 -3.35
CA THR A 261 15.19 30.96 -2.96
C THR A 261 13.88 31.19 -2.20
N HIS A 262 12.81 30.58 -2.68
CA HIS A 262 11.49 30.59 -2.05
C HIS A 262 11.56 30.05 -0.60
N TYR A 263 12.15 28.87 -0.37
CA TYR A 263 12.30 28.32 0.98
C TYR A 263 13.25 29.09 1.88
N CYS A 264 14.30 29.70 1.34
CA CYS A 264 15.16 30.59 2.11
C CYS A 264 14.37 31.82 2.60
N THR A 265 13.48 32.36 1.77
CA THR A 265 12.59 33.45 2.21
C THR A 265 11.62 33.01 3.29
N LEU A 266 11.08 31.80 3.17
CA LEU A 266 10.20 31.22 4.19
C LEU A 266 10.91 31.01 5.51
N HIS A 267 12.14 30.52 5.45
CA HIS A 267 13.00 30.39 6.62
C HIS A 267 13.15 31.73 7.35
N MET A 268 13.37 32.83 6.62
CA MET A 268 13.43 34.18 7.19
C MET A 268 12.06 34.66 7.69
N ALA A 269 10.97 34.37 6.97
CA ALA A 269 9.62 34.78 7.34
C ALA A 269 9.16 34.14 8.67
N PHE A 270 9.47 32.85 8.89
CA PHE A 270 9.22 32.17 10.17
C PHE A 270 10.00 32.80 11.33
N GLN A 271 11.28 33.13 11.12
CA GLN A 271 12.07 33.85 12.12
C GLN A 271 11.50 35.25 12.41
N ALA A 272 11.11 35.98 11.36
CA ALA A 272 10.46 37.28 11.48
C ALA A 272 9.12 37.17 12.24
N LEU A 273 8.37 36.08 12.07
CA LEU A 273 7.12 35.84 12.77
C LEU A 273 7.34 35.61 14.27
N HIS A 274 8.39 34.89 14.66
CA HIS A 274 8.77 34.79 16.08
C HIS A 274 9.13 36.16 16.65
N ALA A 275 9.91 36.97 15.92
CA ALA A 275 10.24 38.34 16.33
C ALA A 275 8.99 39.23 16.42
N PHE A 276 8.04 39.09 15.49
CA PHE A 276 6.78 39.80 15.49
C PHE A 276 5.96 39.43 16.72
N GLN A 277 5.78 38.13 16.98
CA GLN A 277 5.01 37.65 18.12
C GLN A 277 5.61 38.08 19.46
N SER A 278 6.94 38.06 19.58
CA SER A 278 7.66 38.54 20.76
C SER A 278 7.42 40.05 21.00
N LYS A 279 7.48 40.87 19.95
CA LYS A 279 7.30 42.34 20.04
C LYS A 279 5.83 42.76 20.22
N MET A 280 4.90 42.05 19.58
CA MET A 280 3.49 42.45 19.47
C MET A 280 2.56 41.68 20.42
N GLY A 281 3.02 40.56 21.00
CA GLY A 281 2.22 39.70 21.87
C GLY A 281 1.12 38.90 21.16
N ARG A 282 1.11 38.92 19.82
CA ARG A 282 0.12 38.24 18.97
C ARG A 282 0.71 37.93 17.59
N LEU A 283 0.05 37.07 16.82
CA LEU A 283 0.34 36.88 15.40
C LEU A 283 -0.18 38.07 14.57
N PRO A 284 0.32 38.26 13.33
CA PRO A 284 -0.28 39.16 12.36
C PRO A 284 -1.77 38.87 12.15
N ARG A 285 -2.59 39.92 12.01
CA ARG A 285 -4.02 39.74 11.74
C ARG A 285 -4.24 39.27 10.29
N PRO A 286 -5.23 38.40 10.03
CA PRO A 286 -5.54 37.94 8.68
C PRO A 286 -5.74 39.10 7.70
N ARG A 287 -5.05 39.04 6.55
CA ARG A 287 -5.11 40.04 5.46
C ARG A 287 -4.85 41.50 5.88
N ASN A 288 -4.21 41.74 7.04
CA ASN A 288 -3.93 43.10 7.50
C ASN A 288 -2.61 43.64 6.96
N GLN A 289 -2.69 44.68 6.13
CA GLN A 289 -1.52 45.25 5.45
C GLN A 289 -0.48 45.84 6.41
N VAL A 290 -0.91 46.48 7.51
CA VAL A 290 0.00 47.11 8.48
C VAL A 290 0.83 46.05 9.20
N ASP A 291 0.21 44.96 9.63
CA ASP A 291 0.91 43.85 10.26
C ASP A 291 1.83 43.14 9.25
N ALA A 292 1.44 43.06 7.96
CA ALA A 292 2.25 42.48 6.90
C ALA A 292 3.51 43.28 6.58
N ASP A 293 3.39 44.60 6.44
CA ASP A 293 4.53 45.48 6.23
C ASP A 293 5.46 45.45 7.45
N ARG A 294 4.91 45.36 8.67
CA ARG A 294 5.70 45.23 9.89
C ARG A 294 6.47 43.91 9.98
N LEU A 295 5.87 42.80 9.52
CA LEU A 295 6.57 41.52 9.43
C LEU A 295 7.71 41.58 8.40
N LEU A 296 7.46 42.23 7.25
CA LEU A 296 8.48 42.43 6.23
C LEU A 296 9.68 43.22 6.75
N GLU A 297 9.45 44.32 7.49
CA GLU A 297 10.54 45.07 8.15
C GLU A 297 11.41 44.16 9.02
N LEU A 298 10.80 43.26 9.80
CA LEU A 298 11.52 42.31 10.64
C LEU A 298 12.29 41.26 9.81
N ALA A 299 11.74 40.82 8.70
CA ALA A 299 12.43 39.89 7.79
C ALA A 299 13.63 40.56 7.11
N GLN A 300 13.50 41.83 6.71
CA GLN A 300 14.60 42.62 6.13
C GLN A 300 15.74 42.84 7.14
N ASP A 301 15.43 43.08 8.42
CA ASP A 301 16.42 43.19 9.50
C ASP A 301 17.22 41.88 9.70
N LEU A 302 16.59 40.72 9.48
CA LEU A 302 17.21 39.39 9.60
C LEU A 302 18.07 39.03 8.38
N ALA A 303 17.73 39.53 7.19
CA ALA A 303 18.32 39.15 5.90
C ALA A 303 19.76 39.64 5.67
N GLY A 304 20.47 40.12 6.70
CA GLY A 304 21.81 40.72 6.62
C GLY A 304 22.80 40.00 5.70
N TRP A 305 22.82 40.41 4.42
CA TRP A 305 23.79 40.12 3.34
C TRP A 305 23.78 38.77 2.59
N GLN A 306 22.78 37.88 2.69
CA GLN A 306 22.75 36.66 1.87
C GLN A 306 21.35 36.26 1.36
N ALA A 307 21.21 36.18 0.04
CA ALA A 307 20.02 35.87 -0.79
C ALA A 307 18.98 37.01 -0.96
N PRO A 308 18.38 37.15 -2.16
CA PRO A 308 17.28 38.09 -2.36
C PRO A 308 16.04 37.64 -1.57
N LEU A 309 15.50 38.53 -0.75
CA LEU A 309 14.23 38.36 -0.06
C LEU A 309 13.10 38.66 -1.05
N ASP A 310 12.16 37.74 -1.23
CA ASP A 310 10.90 38.06 -1.91
C ASP A 310 9.99 38.77 -0.91
N GLU A 311 9.58 40.00 -1.21
CA GLU A 311 8.79 40.79 -0.26
C GLU A 311 7.29 40.52 -0.35
N GLU A 312 6.78 40.24 -1.55
CA GLU A 312 5.38 39.85 -1.75
C GLU A 312 5.12 38.55 -1.00
N LEU A 313 6.13 37.68 -1.04
CA LEU A 313 6.19 36.46 -0.29
C LEU A 313 6.01 36.65 1.21
N VAL A 314 6.79 37.53 1.85
CA VAL A 314 6.68 37.76 3.29
C VAL A 314 5.34 38.41 3.65
N ARG A 315 4.81 39.31 2.80
CA ARG A 315 3.52 39.95 3.04
C ARG A 315 2.36 38.95 2.96
N ALA A 316 2.40 38.03 2.00
CA ALA A 316 1.46 36.91 1.95
C ALA A 316 1.50 36.13 3.27
N PHE A 317 2.70 35.94 3.87
CA PHE A 317 2.88 35.15 5.12
C PHE A 317 2.04 35.69 6.21
N ALA A 318 2.25 36.98 6.46
CA ALA A 318 1.55 37.69 7.48
C ALA A 318 0.05 37.56 7.26
N ALA A 319 -0.39 37.66 6.01
CA ALA A 319 -1.79 37.68 5.63
C ALA A 319 -2.56 36.41 6.01
N VAL A 320 -1.92 35.25 6.17
CA VAL A 320 -2.60 34.03 6.61
C VAL A 320 -1.90 33.29 7.76
N SER A 321 -0.80 33.82 8.32
CA SER A 321 -0.03 33.18 9.40
C SER A 321 -0.83 32.89 10.68
N ALA A 322 -1.97 33.55 10.85
CA ALA A 322 -2.94 33.26 11.92
C ALA A 322 -3.79 32.00 11.67
N GLY A 323 -3.70 31.42 10.47
CA GLY A 323 -4.47 30.26 10.06
C GLY A 323 -3.98 28.95 10.65
N ASP A 324 -4.91 28.02 10.81
CA ASP A 324 -4.68 26.65 11.31
C ASP A 324 -5.51 25.67 10.47
N LEU A 325 -4.82 24.85 9.68
CA LEU A 325 -5.42 23.98 8.67
C LEU A 325 -5.17 22.51 9.00
N SER A 326 -6.24 21.75 9.27
CA SER A 326 -6.17 20.31 9.50
C SER A 326 -5.40 19.55 8.41
N PRO A 327 -5.58 19.83 7.11
CA PRO A 327 -4.81 19.14 6.06
C PRO A 327 -3.29 19.35 6.14
N ILE A 328 -2.83 20.58 6.43
CA ILE A 328 -1.40 20.88 6.59
C ILE A 328 -0.84 20.21 7.84
N ASN A 329 -1.60 20.26 8.94
CA ASN A 329 -1.24 19.58 10.19
C ASN A 329 -1.16 18.06 10.02
N ALA A 330 -2.04 17.47 9.18
CA ALA A 330 -1.99 16.05 8.82
C ALA A 330 -0.68 15.68 8.11
N VAL A 331 -0.24 16.49 7.14
CA VAL A 331 1.02 16.28 6.40
C VAL A 331 2.24 16.43 7.31
N ILE A 332 2.37 17.59 7.97
CA ILE A 332 3.54 17.89 8.81
C ILE A 332 3.58 16.98 10.04
N GLY A 333 2.43 16.74 10.68
CA GLY A 333 2.34 15.88 11.85
C GLY A 333 2.71 14.42 11.54
N ALA A 334 2.33 13.92 10.36
CA ALA A 334 2.73 12.61 9.86
C ALA A 334 4.22 12.51 9.54
N MET A 335 4.81 13.54 8.93
CA MET A 335 6.25 13.61 8.66
C MET A 335 7.05 13.66 9.97
N ALA A 336 6.63 14.50 10.91
CA ALA A 336 7.17 14.58 12.26
C ALA A 336 7.18 13.22 12.96
N ALA A 337 6.04 12.53 12.97
CA ALA A 337 5.94 11.19 13.51
C ALA A 337 6.88 10.21 12.78
N GLN A 338 6.97 10.27 11.45
CA GLN A 338 7.85 9.37 10.71
C GLN A 338 9.32 9.59 11.04
N GLU A 339 9.80 10.83 11.20
CA GLU A 339 11.19 11.08 11.64
C GLU A 339 11.42 10.62 13.08
N VAL A 340 10.42 10.72 13.97
CA VAL A 340 10.51 10.08 15.30
C VAL A 340 10.74 8.58 15.17
N LEU A 341 10.03 7.91 14.24
CA LEU A 341 10.26 6.47 14.01
C LEU A 341 11.65 6.20 13.47
N LYS A 342 12.19 7.06 12.60
CA LYS A 342 13.58 6.93 12.11
C LYS A 342 14.58 7.10 13.23
N ALA A 343 14.40 8.12 14.07
CA ALA A 343 15.23 8.39 15.23
C ALA A 343 15.22 7.21 16.23
N ALA A 344 14.03 6.72 16.58
CA ALA A 344 13.85 5.63 17.52
C ALA A 344 14.34 4.25 17.01
N SER A 345 14.50 4.09 15.69
CA SER A 345 14.77 2.78 15.09
C SER A 345 16.05 2.69 14.27
N GLY A 346 16.67 3.80 13.86
CA GLY A 346 17.75 3.81 12.87
C GLY A 346 17.34 3.26 11.49
N LYS A 347 16.03 3.16 11.22
CA LYS A 347 15.48 2.70 9.94
C LYS A 347 15.17 3.89 9.04
N PHE A 348 15.46 3.74 7.76
CA PHE A 348 15.32 4.78 6.72
C PHE A 348 16.30 5.95 6.87
N THR A 349 16.26 6.87 5.90
CA THR A 349 17.13 8.04 5.87
C THR A 349 16.40 9.23 6.49
N PRO A 350 16.90 9.81 7.59
CA PRO A 350 16.27 10.96 8.22
C PRO A 350 16.39 12.20 7.33
N LEU A 351 15.47 13.13 7.55
CA LEU A 351 15.50 14.44 6.90
C LEU A 351 16.83 15.15 7.21
N ASP A 352 17.48 15.73 6.20
CA ASP A 352 18.72 16.49 6.40
C ASP A 352 18.40 17.92 6.83
N GLN A 353 18.08 18.06 8.12
CA GLN A 353 17.78 19.30 8.82
C GLN A 353 16.49 19.97 8.36
N TRP A 354 16.47 20.83 7.35
CA TRP A 354 15.29 21.67 7.09
C TRP A 354 14.39 21.16 5.96
N PHE A 355 13.09 21.14 6.24
CA PHE A 355 12.02 20.93 5.26
C PHE A 355 10.95 22.00 5.42
N TYR A 356 10.39 22.41 4.28
CA TYR A 356 9.30 23.37 4.15
C TYR A 356 8.17 22.66 3.33
N PHE A 357 6.90 22.68 3.80
CA PHE A 357 5.66 22.36 3.02
C PHE A 357 4.33 23.24 3.11
N ASP A 358 3.70 23.71 2.01
CA ASP A 358 2.69 24.78 1.69
C ASP A 358 1.90 24.35 0.46
N ALA A 359 0.78 25.03 0.22
CA ALA A 359 -0.10 24.76 -0.90
C ALA A 359 -0.83 26.02 -1.36
N TRP A 360 -0.09 26.95 -1.94
CA TRP A 360 -0.60 28.20 -2.52
C TRP A 360 -1.83 28.11 -3.33
N GLU A 361 -1.82 27.07 -4.14
CA GLU A 361 -2.78 26.87 -5.17
C GLU A 361 -4.14 26.52 -4.58
N CYS A 362 -4.27 26.44 -3.25
CA CYS A 362 -5.53 26.37 -2.52
C CYS A 362 -6.21 27.74 -2.35
N LEU A 363 -5.48 28.85 -2.48
CA LEU A 363 -6.08 30.20 -2.47
C LEU A 363 -6.84 30.46 -3.77
N PRO A 364 -7.89 31.30 -3.76
CA PRO A 364 -8.70 31.57 -4.93
C PRO A 364 -7.87 32.15 -6.10
N GLU A 365 -8.17 31.72 -7.32
CA GLU A 365 -7.54 32.22 -8.55
C GLU A 365 -7.75 33.73 -8.72
N GLN A 366 -6.65 34.47 -8.96
CA GLN A 366 -6.67 35.94 -9.02
C GLN A 366 -7.48 36.51 -10.20
N GLU A 367 -7.54 35.81 -11.33
CA GLU A 367 -8.27 36.30 -12.53
C GLU A 367 -9.80 36.20 -12.40
N HIS A 368 -10.31 35.40 -11.45
CA HIS A 368 -11.72 35.03 -11.40
C HIS A 368 -12.38 35.24 -10.03
N SER A 369 -11.63 35.74 -9.03
CA SER A 369 -12.13 35.90 -7.65
C SER A 369 -11.90 37.31 -7.12
N VAL A 370 -12.83 37.78 -6.29
CA VAL A 370 -12.65 39.02 -5.52
C VAL A 370 -11.55 38.78 -4.48
N PRO A 371 -10.56 39.68 -4.32
CA PRO A 371 -9.53 39.54 -3.29
C PRO A 371 -10.15 39.46 -1.89
N LEU A 372 -9.69 38.50 -1.07
CA LEU A 372 -10.13 38.33 0.31
C LEU A 372 -9.70 39.53 1.16
N SER A 373 -10.64 40.12 1.90
CA SER A 373 -10.39 41.23 2.82
C SER A 373 -10.15 40.76 4.27
N GLU A 374 -9.65 41.67 5.12
CA GLU A 374 -9.53 41.44 6.58
C GLU A 374 -10.90 41.09 7.21
N GLN A 375 -11.99 41.68 6.71
CA GLN A 375 -13.34 41.42 7.24
C GLN A 375 -13.87 40.03 6.87
N ASP A 376 -13.51 39.52 5.68
CA ASP A 376 -13.91 38.19 5.22
C ASP A 376 -13.23 37.10 6.06
N CYS A 377 -11.96 37.35 6.42
CA CYS A 377 -11.08 36.45 7.17
C CYS A 377 -11.13 36.68 8.69
N ALA A 378 -11.98 37.58 9.18
CA ALA A 378 -12.11 37.87 10.60
C ALA A 378 -12.69 36.65 11.36
N PRO A 379 -12.20 36.33 12.58
CA PRO A 379 -12.73 35.24 13.40
C PRO A 379 -14.23 35.38 13.65
N ARG A 380 -14.95 34.25 13.69
CA ARG A 380 -16.41 34.19 13.92
C ARG A 380 -16.78 33.61 15.28
N GLY A 381 -15.80 33.25 16.11
CA GLY A 381 -16.04 32.51 17.35
C GLY A 381 -16.50 31.08 17.06
N SER A 382 -15.98 30.50 15.98
CA SER A 382 -16.36 29.18 15.51
C SER A 382 -15.16 28.23 15.55
N ARG A 383 -15.43 26.93 15.54
CA ARG A 383 -14.38 25.90 15.39
C ARG A 383 -13.62 25.97 14.06
N TYR A 384 -14.05 26.80 13.12
CA TYR A 384 -13.44 26.95 11.80
C TYR A 384 -12.61 28.24 11.69
N ASP A 385 -12.43 29.00 12.77
CA ASP A 385 -11.76 30.31 12.74
C ASP A 385 -10.32 30.22 12.19
N GLY A 386 -9.60 29.12 12.43
CA GLY A 386 -8.28 28.88 11.84
C GLY A 386 -8.32 28.71 10.32
N GLN A 387 -9.39 28.14 9.78
CA GLN A 387 -9.59 27.98 8.33
C GLN A 387 -10.14 29.27 7.69
N ILE A 388 -11.04 29.97 8.39
CA ILE A 388 -11.60 31.27 7.97
C ILE A 388 -10.50 32.34 7.85
N ALA A 389 -9.50 32.32 8.75
CA ALA A 389 -8.35 33.21 8.68
C ALA A 389 -7.56 33.11 7.36
N VAL A 390 -7.70 32.00 6.62
CA VAL A 390 -7.03 31.76 5.34
C VAL A 390 -7.97 32.03 4.15
N PHE A 391 -9.16 31.40 4.18
CA PHE A 391 -10.06 31.30 3.03
C PHE A 391 -11.30 32.19 3.10
N GLY A 392 -11.56 32.81 4.27
CA GLY A 392 -12.76 33.60 4.52
C GLY A 392 -13.99 32.78 4.89
N ALA A 393 -14.98 33.44 5.48
CA ALA A 393 -16.21 32.82 5.99
C ALA A 393 -17.09 32.25 4.86
N ASP A 394 -17.17 32.93 3.72
CA ASP A 394 -17.98 32.50 2.58
C ASP A 394 -17.49 31.15 2.01
N PHE A 395 -16.17 30.96 1.94
CA PHE A 395 -15.60 29.68 1.52
C PHE A 395 -15.95 28.56 2.51
N GLN A 396 -15.87 28.84 3.81
CA GLN A 396 -16.27 27.88 4.84
C GLN A 396 -17.74 27.46 4.70
N GLU A 397 -18.63 28.39 4.37
CA GLU A 397 -20.03 28.08 4.12
C GLU A 397 -20.21 27.19 2.87
N ARG A 398 -19.53 27.51 1.76
CA ARG A 398 -19.55 26.69 0.53
C ARG A 398 -19.07 25.28 0.79
N LEU A 399 -17.98 25.13 1.55
CA LEU A 399 -17.44 23.84 1.96
C LEU A 399 -18.46 23.04 2.80
N GLY A 400 -19.18 23.71 3.69
CA GLY A 400 -20.26 23.12 4.48
C GLY A 400 -21.43 22.61 3.64
N GLN A 401 -21.69 23.18 2.46
CA GLN A 401 -22.82 22.79 1.60
C GLN A 401 -22.52 21.60 0.67
N GLN A 402 -21.26 21.16 0.60
CA GLN A 402 -20.83 20.12 -0.34
C GLN A 402 -21.46 18.74 -0.05
N LYS A 403 -21.68 17.97 -1.11
CA LYS A 403 -22.16 16.59 -1.10
C LYS A 403 -21.10 15.66 -1.69
N TYR A 404 -20.44 14.90 -0.82
CA TYR A 404 -19.33 14.02 -1.21
C TYR A 404 -19.66 12.56 -0.99
N PHE A 405 -19.19 11.72 -1.91
CA PHE A 405 -19.20 10.26 -1.75
C PHE A 405 -17.79 9.75 -1.48
N VAL A 406 -17.62 9.05 -0.36
CA VAL A 406 -16.36 8.43 0.06
C VAL A 406 -16.46 6.93 -0.12
N VAL A 407 -15.61 6.37 -0.98
CA VAL A 407 -15.62 4.93 -1.28
C VAL A 407 -14.46 4.26 -0.56
N GLY A 408 -14.77 3.55 0.52
CA GLY A 408 -13.82 2.93 1.45
C GLY A 408 -13.71 3.68 2.78
N ALA A 409 -13.76 2.94 3.87
CA ALA A 409 -13.61 3.38 5.27
C ALA A 409 -12.39 2.71 5.95
N GLY A 410 -11.43 2.23 5.15
CA GLY A 410 -10.15 1.69 5.60
C GLY A 410 -9.18 2.76 6.11
N ALA A 411 -7.86 2.53 5.94
CA ALA A 411 -6.82 3.41 6.49
C ALA A 411 -6.96 4.86 5.97
N ILE A 412 -6.96 5.03 4.64
CA ILE A 412 -7.14 6.35 4.00
C ILE A 412 -8.53 6.90 4.34
N GLY A 413 -9.57 6.05 4.32
CA GLY A 413 -10.95 6.45 4.59
C GLY A 413 -11.12 7.08 5.97
N CYS A 414 -10.52 6.48 7.01
CA CYS A 414 -10.50 7.04 8.37
C CYS A 414 -9.83 8.43 8.43
N GLU A 415 -8.68 8.60 7.78
CA GLU A 415 -7.96 9.88 7.76
C GLU A 415 -8.68 10.95 6.93
N LEU A 416 -9.27 10.58 5.79
CA LEU A 416 -10.09 11.48 4.98
C LEU A 416 -11.32 11.93 5.76
N LEU A 417 -12.03 11.00 6.40
CA LEU A 417 -13.21 11.29 7.21
C LEU A 417 -12.87 12.19 8.40
N LYS A 418 -11.73 11.98 9.09
CA LYS A 418 -11.22 12.92 10.10
C LYS A 418 -11.02 14.30 9.49
N ASN A 419 -10.26 14.41 8.41
CA ASN A 419 -9.97 15.72 7.82
C ASN A 419 -11.25 16.41 7.31
N PHE A 420 -12.17 15.68 6.66
CA PHE A 420 -13.47 16.20 6.21
C PHE A 420 -14.32 16.71 7.37
N GLY A 421 -14.33 16.00 8.49
CA GLY A 421 -14.94 16.46 9.73
C GLY A 421 -14.32 17.76 10.24
N MET A 422 -12.98 17.82 10.31
CA MET A 422 -12.25 18.99 10.84
C MET A 422 -12.39 20.24 9.95
N ILE A 423 -12.29 20.09 8.63
CA ILE A 423 -12.47 21.22 7.70
C ILE A 423 -13.93 21.66 7.58
N GLY A 424 -14.88 20.89 8.11
CA GLY A 424 -16.30 21.20 8.07
C GLY A 424 -16.96 20.89 6.72
N LEU A 425 -16.45 19.91 5.98
CA LEU A 425 -17.12 19.41 4.78
C LEU A 425 -18.50 18.85 5.17
N ALA A 426 -19.54 19.23 4.43
CA ALA A 426 -20.92 18.81 4.71
C ALA A 426 -21.46 19.24 6.10
N ALA A 427 -20.85 20.23 6.75
CA ALA A 427 -21.31 20.75 8.04
C ALA A 427 -22.41 21.83 7.93
N GLY A 428 -22.69 22.30 6.71
CA GLY A 428 -23.66 23.33 6.40
C GLY A 428 -24.99 22.77 5.88
N LYS A 429 -25.95 23.66 5.66
CA LYS A 429 -27.29 23.30 5.22
C LYS A 429 -27.26 22.58 3.86
N GLY A 430 -27.81 21.37 3.81
CA GLY A 430 -27.91 20.57 2.58
C GLY A 430 -26.64 19.81 2.20
N GLY A 431 -25.53 20.02 2.92
CA GLY A 431 -24.32 19.24 2.77
C GLY A 431 -24.51 17.79 3.25
N ARG A 432 -23.78 16.85 2.63
CA ARG A 432 -23.83 15.43 3.00
C ARG A 432 -22.57 14.67 2.58
N ILE A 433 -21.94 13.96 3.51
CA ILE A 433 -20.97 12.91 3.20
C ILE A 433 -21.71 11.57 3.22
N THR A 434 -21.59 10.79 2.16
CA THR A 434 -21.96 9.36 2.16
C THR A 434 -20.68 8.56 2.14
N VAL A 435 -20.47 7.65 3.10
CA VAL A 435 -19.34 6.71 3.09
C VAL A 435 -19.86 5.30 2.89
N THR A 436 -19.28 4.53 1.98
CA THR A 436 -19.57 3.09 1.84
C THR A 436 -18.32 2.25 2.06
N ASP A 437 -18.46 1.16 2.81
CA ASP A 437 -17.45 0.12 2.97
C ASP A 437 -18.17 -1.16 3.43
N MET A 438 -17.94 -2.27 2.74
CA MET A 438 -18.56 -3.57 3.01
C MET A 438 -17.82 -4.40 4.04
N ASP A 439 -16.62 -3.98 4.44
CA ASP A 439 -15.79 -4.74 5.36
C ASP A 439 -16.15 -4.47 6.82
N THR A 440 -15.90 -5.50 7.62
CA THR A 440 -15.90 -5.39 9.08
C THR A 440 -14.50 -5.06 9.61
N ILE A 441 -14.43 -4.53 10.83
CA ILE A 441 -13.20 -4.12 11.49
C ILE A 441 -12.46 -5.36 11.99
N GLU A 442 -11.17 -5.49 11.62
CA GLU A 442 -10.28 -6.54 12.12
C GLU A 442 -9.24 -5.99 13.11
N ARG A 443 -8.67 -6.83 13.97
CA ARG A 443 -7.65 -6.41 14.96
C ARG A 443 -6.46 -5.70 14.32
N SER A 444 -6.01 -6.21 13.17
CA SER A 444 -4.86 -5.67 12.42
C SER A 444 -5.14 -4.31 11.76
N ASN A 445 -6.39 -3.86 11.76
CA ASN A 445 -6.79 -2.56 11.23
C ASN A 445 -6.44 -1.44 12.22
N LEU A 446 -6.52 -1.72 13.53
CA LEU A 446 -6.41 -0.73 14.61
C LEU A 446 -5.08 0.04 14.60
N ASN A 447 -4.00 -0.56 14.11
CA ASN A 447 -2.68 0.11 14.00
C ASN A 447 -2.65 1.28 12.99
N ARG A 448 -3.64 1.42 12.09
CA ARG A 448 -3.67 2.51 11.09
C ARG A 448 -5.06 3.07 10.78
N GLN A 449 -6.11 2.52 11.39
CA GLN A 449 -7.50 2.95 11.24
C GLN A 449 -7.98 3.48 12.59
N PHE A 450 -7.45 4.64 12.97
CA PHE A 450 -7.49 5.16 14.34
C PHE A 450 -8.89 5.58 14.82
N LEU A 451 -9.89 5.63 13.93
CA LEU A 451 -11.28 5.85 14.30
C LEU A 451 -11.90 4.64 15.01
N PHE A 452 -11.24 3.48 14.94
CA PHE A 452 -11.72 2.23 15.53
C PHE A 452 -11.04 1.94 16.87
N ARG A 453 -11.71 1.17 17.72
CA ARG A 453 -11.18 0.69 19.00
C ARG A 453 -11.25 -0.84 19.08
N PRO A 454 -10.54 -1.48 20.03
CA PRO A 454 -10.62 -2.93 20.22
C PRO A 454 -12.05 -3.47 20.39
N GLN A 455 -12.95 -2.71 21.02
CA GLN A 455 -14.37 -3.06 21.18
C GLN A 455 -15.20 -2.97 19.89
N ASP A 456 -14.65 -2.43 18.81
CA ASP A 456 -15.33 -2.29 17.52
C ASP A 456 -15.00 -3.43 16.55
N VAL A 457 -14.08 -4.34 16.91
CA VAL A 457 -13.75 -5.51 16.08
C VAL A 457 -15.01 -6.30 15.76
N SER A 458 -15.16 -6.69 14.49
CA SER A 458 -16.34 -7.33 13.87
C SER A 458 -17.52 -6.40 13.56
N LYS A 459 -17.50 -5.12 13.96
CA LYS A 459 -18.49 -4.13 13.51
C LYS A 459 -18.14 -3.61 12.11
N GLN A 460 -19.11 -2.96 11.46
CA GLN A 460 -18.94 -2.40 10.12
C GLN A 460 -18.04 -1.16 10.13
N LYS A 461 -17.05 -1.12 9.24
CA LYS A 461 -16.07 -0.01 9.20
C LYS A 461 -16.75 1.34 8.96
N SER A 462 -17.63 1.41 7.96
CA SER A 462 -18.30 2.66 7.56
C SER A 462 -19.15 3.25 8.68
N GLU A 463 -19.90 2.41 9.41
CA GLU A 463 -20.78 2.84 10.50
C GLU A 463 -19.99 3.43 11.68
N VAL A 464 -18.95 2.71 12.13
CA VAL A 464 -18.11 3.15 13.24
C VAL A 464 -17.33 4.41 12.85
N ALA A 465 -16.79 4.47 11.63
CA ALA A 465 -16.08 5.65 11.15
C ALA A 465 -16.99 6.89 11.08
N ALA A 466 -18.20 6.73 10.55
CA ALA A 466 -19.20 7.80 10.51
C ALA A 466 -19.59 8.27 11.92
N ALA A 467 -19.79 7.34 12.86
CA ALA A 467 -20.09 7.68 14.26
C ALA A 467 -18.93 8.45 14.93
N ALA A 468 -17.69 8.02 14.71
CA ALA A 468 -16.51 8.69 15.26
C ALA A 468 -16.38 10.13 14.73
N VAL A 469 -16.60 10.36 13.44
CA VAL A 469 -16.57 11.72 12.88
C VAL A 469 -17.69 12.61 13.42
N ARG A 470 -18.92 12.11 13.57
CA ARG A 470 -20.00 12.90 14.19
C ARG A 470 -19.68 13.27 15.64
N HIS A 471 -18.91 12.44 16.34
CA HIS A 471 -18.43 12.77 17.68
C HIS A 471 -17.35 13.86 17.66
N MET A 472 -16.39 13.79 16.73
CA MET A 472 -15.36 14.83 16.53
C MET A 472 -15.96 16.16 16.07
N ASN A 473 -16.94 16.10 15.18
CA ASN A 473 -17.68 17.26 14.69
C ASN A 473 -19.18 17.00 14.58
N PRO A 474 -19.98 17.47 15.56
CA PRO A 474 -21.44 17.29 15.55
C PRO A 474 -22.17 17.92 14.36
N TYR A 475 -21.54 18.90 13.69
CA TYR A 475 -22.15 19.58 12.54
C TYR A 475 -22.01 18.76 11.24
N THR A 476 -21.01 17.89 11.14
CA THR A 476 -20.73 17.13 9.92
C THR A 476 -21.81 16.09 9.64
N ASN A 477 -22.53 16.28 8.54
CA ASN A 477 -23.57 15.34 8.11
C ASN A 477 -22.98 14.16 7.32
N VAL A 478 -22.55 13.12 8.03
CA VAL A 478 -22.07 11.87 7.42
C VAL A 478 -23.12 10.76 7.52
N THR A 479 -23.28 9.95 6.48
CA THR A 479 -24.15 8.76 6.42
C THR A 479 -23.32 7.55 6.00
N ALA A 480 -23.51 6.41 6.67
CA ALA A 480 -22.77 5.18 6.41
C ALA A 480 -23.62 4.18 5.63
N HIS A 481 -23.05 3.63 4.57
CA HIS A 481 -23.57 2.51 3.78
C HIS A 481 -22.59 1.32 3.89
N GLN A 482 -23.08 0.12 3.60
CA GLN A 482 -22.31 -1.14 3.71
C GLN A 482 -22.19 -1.87 2.38
N ASP A 483 -22.58 -1.21 1.30
CA ASP A 483 -22.74 -1.86 0.00
C ASP A 483 -21.40 -1.91 -0.74
N CYS A 484 -21.10 -3.08 -1.31
CA CYS A 484 -19.98 -3.24 -2.22
C CYS A 484 -20.31 -2.52 -3.53
N LEU A 485 -19.51 -1.52 -3.89
CA LEU A 485 -19.75 -0.77 -5.11
C LEU A 485 -19.48 -1.63 -6.35
N GLY A 486 -20.43 -1.65 -7.28
CA GLY A 486 -20.36 -2.42 -8.51
C GLY A 486 -21.71 -2.49 -9.23
N PRO A 487 -21.80 -3.18 -10.38
CA PRO A 487 -23.01 -3.24 -11.20
C PRO A 487 -24.29 -3.63 -10.44
N ASP A 488 -24.15 -4.54 -9.47
CA ASP A 488 -25.28 -5.05 -8.67
C ASP A 488 -25.87 -4.01 -7.69
N THR A 489 -25.20 -2.88 -7.50
CA THR A 489 -25.61 -1.80 -6.58
C THR A 489 -26.00 -0.51 -7.29
N GLU A 490 -26.10 -0.51 -8.62
CA GLU A 490 -26.48 0.67 -9.42
C GLU A 490 -27.91 1.16 -9.14
N GLN A 491 -28.78 0.31 -8.59
CA GLN A 491 -30.08 0.76 -8.08
C GLN A 491 -29.98 1.73 -6.89
N LEU A 492 -28.90 1.63 -6.10
CA LEU A 492 -28.60 2.52 -4.97
C LEU A 492 -27.72 3.69 -5.43
N TYR A 493 -26.68 3.38 -6.22
CA TYR A 493 -25.68 4.32 -6.72
C TYR A 493 -25.87 4.63 -8.22
N GLY A 494 -27.12 4.90 -8.61
CA GLY A 494 -27.49 5.22 -9.98
C GLY A 494 -27.48 6.72 -10.27
N ASP A 495 -28.18 7.12 -11.33
CA ASP A 495 -28.19 8.49 -11.86
C ASP A 495 -28.52 9.53 -10.79
N ASN A 496 -29.62 9.35 -10.05
CA ASN A 496 -30.06 10.30 -9.03
C ASN A 496 -29.04 10.50 -7.91
N PHE A 497 -28.29 9.45 -7.56
CA PHE A 497 -27.28 9.52 -6.52
C PHE A 497 -26.08 10.33 -7.01
N PHE A 498 -25.44 9.89 -8.10
CA PHE A 498 -24.23 10.53 -8.61
C PHE A 498 -24.48 11.95 -9.10
N LEU A 499 -25.57 12.22 -9.83
CA LEU A 499 -25.91 13.57 -10.31
C LEU A 499 -26.08 14.55 -9.15
N GLY A 500 -26.52 14.07 -7.98
CA GLY A 500 -26.69 14.87 -6.76
C GLY A 500 -25.40 15.12 -5.96
N LEU A 501 -24.25 14.56 -6.36
CA LEU A 501 -22.95 14.78 -5.71
C LEU A 501 -22.23 16.00 -6.29
N ASP A 502 -21.39 16.62 -5.46
CA ASP A 502 -20.42 17.63 -5.89
C ASP A 502 -19.05 17.00 -6.22
N GLY A 503 -18.71 15.86 -5.60
CA GLY A 503 -17.48 15.13 -5.88
C GLY A 503 -17.42 13.74 -5.22
N VAL A 504 -16.38 12.99 -5.59
CA VAL A 504 -16.10 11.64 -5.09
C VAL A 504 -14.66 11.56 -4.58
N ALA A 505 -14.45 10.87 -3.46
CA ALA A 505 -13.12 10.57 -2.93
C ALA A 505 -12.97 9.06 -2.73
N THR A 506 -11.91 8.46 -3.25
CA THR A 506 -11.62 7.02 -3.10
C THR A 506 -10.59 6.78 -2.02
N ALA A 507 -10.84 5.73 -1.24
CA ALA A 507 -9.98 5.20 -0.20
C ALA A 507 -9.83 3.67 -0.35
N LEU A 508 -9.67 3.24 -1.60
CA LEU A 508 -9.73 1.85 -2.04
C LEU A 508 -8.35 1.17 -2.00
N ASP A 509 -8.33 -0.14 -1.85
CA ASP A 509 -7.13 -1.00 -1.91
C ASP A 509 -7.11 -1.92 -3.14
N ASN A 510 -8.20 -1.99 -3.90
CA ASN A 510 -8.34 -2.77 -5.13
C ASN A 510 -8.34 -1.88 -6.39
N PRO A 511 -7.43 -2.11 -7.36
CA PRO A 511 -7.43 -1.41 -8.65
C PRO A 511 -8.76 -1.49 -9.42
N GLN A 512 -9.45 -2.63 -9.41
CA GLN A 512 -10.71 -2.81 -10.15
C GLN A 512 -11.81 -1.89 -9.63
N ALA A 513 -11.92 -1.75 -8.30
CA ALA A 513 -12.88 -0.84 -7.68
C ALA A 513 -12.56 0.62 -8.03
N ARG A 514 -11.29 1.00 -8.10
CA ARG A 514 -10.89 2.36 -8.51
C ARG A 514 -11.28 2.66 -9.95
N VAL A 515 -11.07 1.70 -10.86
CA VAL A 515 -11.50 1.81 -12.27
C VAL A 515 -13.03 2.00 -12.35
N TYR A 516 -13.80 1.17 -11.65
CA TYR A 516 -15.27 1.29 -11.65
C TYR A 516 -15.74 2.68 -11.16
N VAL A 517 -15.18 3.19 -10.06
CA VAL A 517 -15.51 4.53 -9.57
C VAL A 517 -15.10 5.60 -10.59
N GLY A 518 -13.91 5.48 -11.18
CA GLY A 518 -13.42 6.37 -12.22
C GLY A 518 -14.36 6.46 -13.41
N GLU A 519 -14.84 5.32 -13.91
CA GLU A 519 -15.83 5.24 -15.00
C GLU A 519 -17.14 5.93 -14.63
N ARG A 520 -17.63 5.75 -13.40
CA ARG A 520 -18.84 6.45 -12.93
C ARG A 520 -18.64 7.96 -12.82
N CYS A 521 -17.49 8.41 -12.32
CA CYS A 521 -17.16 9.83 -12.27
C CYS A 521 -17.09 10.46 -13.67
N VAL A 522 -16.55 9.77 -14.67
CA VAL A 522 -16.60 10.19 -16.08
C VAL A 522 -18.04 10.23 -16.58
N GLN A 523 -18.81 9.16 -16.35
CA GLN A 523 -20.21 9.05 -16.78
C GLN A 523 -21.09 10.18 -16.23
N TYR A 524 -20.86 10.63 -14.99
CA TYR A 524 -21.68 11.65 -14.34
C TYR A 524 -21.01 13.02 -14.25
N LEU A 525 -19.84 13.21 -14.88
CA LEU A 525 -19.06 14.45 -14.84
C LEU A 525 -18.79 14.93 -13.41
N LYS A 526 -18.33 14.01 -12.55
CA LYS A 526 -18.00 14.30 -11.15
C LYS A 526 -16.49 14.36 -10.97
N PRO A 527 -15.96 15.36 -10.25
CA PRO A 527 -14.56 15.37 -9.88
C PRO A 527 -14.26 14.19 -8.96
N LEU A 528 -13.09 13.61 -9.15
CA LEU A 528 -12.61 12.45 -8.40
C LEU A 528 -11.27 12.79 -7.74
N LEU A 529 -11.21 12.62 -6.43
CA LEU A 529 -9.99 12.61 -5.64
C LEU A 529 -9.59 11.14 -5.40
N ASP A 530 -8.49 10.70 -6.02
CA ASP A 530 -7.94 9.35 -5.84
C ASP A 530 -6.63 9.36 -5.07
N SER A 531 -6.42 8.31 -4.29
CA SER A 531 -5.20 8.17 -3.51
C SER A 531 -4.90 6.71 -3.16
N GLY A 532 -3.62 6.46 -2.85
CA GLY A 532 -3.19 5.13 -2.43
C GLY A 532 -1.85 5.14 -1.69
N THR A 533 -1.62 4.11 -0.89
CA THR A 533 -0.42 3.94 -0.06
C THR A 533 0.18 2.54 -0.19
N GLU A 534 1.51 2.45 -0.16
CA GLU A 534 2.27 1.20 -0.03
C GLU A 534 3.50 1.44 0.86
N GLY A 535 3.42 1.01 2.12
CA GLY A 535 4.43 1.27 3.14
C GLY A 535 4.68 2.75 3.34
N THR A 536 5.90 3.22 3.08
CA THR A 536 6.27 4.64 3.16
C THR A 536 5.95 5.43 1.89
N LYS A 537 5.37 4.79 0.86
CA LYS A 537 5.04 5.43 -0.42
C LYS A 537 3.56 5.80 -0.44
N GLY A 538 3.24 6.96 -1.01
CA GLY A 538 1.87 7.41 -1.21
C GLY A 538 1.73 8.20 -2.49
N HIS A 539 0.51 8.26 -3.04
CA HIS A 539 0.18 9.13 -4.15
C HIS A 539 -1.21 9.74 -3.98
N VAL A 540 -1.38 10.92 -4.56
CA VAL A 540 -2.65 11.64 -4.70
C VAL A 540 -2.81 12.07 -6.15
N GLN A 541 -3.97 11.76 -6.72
CA GLN A 541 -4.36 12.18 -8.05
C GLN A 541 -5.73 12.85 -8.00
N VAL A 542 -5.90 13.89 -8.80
CA VAL A 542 -7.14 14.63 -8.92
C VAL A 542 -7.58 14.60 -10.38
N PHE A 543 -8.85 14.26 -10.59
CA PHE A 543 -9.47 14.22 -11.90
C PHE A 543 -10.64 15.19 -11.92
N VAL A 544 -10.57 16.18 -12.81
CA VAL A 544 -11.53 17.28 -12.91
C VAL A 544 -12.15 17.26 -14.30
N PRO A 545 -13.49 17.19 -14.41
CA PRO A 545 -14.18 17.20 -15.70
C PRO A 545 -13.75 18.37 -16.58
N PHE A 546 -13.49 18.08 -17.86
CA PHE A 546 -13.06 19.03 -18.89
C PHE A 546 -11.73 19.75 -18.64
N LEU A 547 -10.97 19.36 -17.61
CA LEU A 547 -9.70 19.99 -17.25
C LEU A 547 -8.54 19.01 -17.22
N THR A 548 -8.73 17.82 -16.64
CA THR A 548 -7.69 16.77 -16.57
C THR A 548 -7.99 15.60 -17.51
N GLU A 549 -7.07 14.64 -17.60
CA GLU A 549 -7.42 13.29 -18.10
C GLU A 549 -8.46 12.61 -17.19
N SER A 550 -9.10 11.54 -17.67
CA SER A 550 -9.89 10.66 -16.80
C SER A 550 -8.99 9.70 -16.04
N TYR A 551 -9.55 9.02 -15.04
CA TYR A 551 -8.92 7.81 -14.50
C TYR A 551 -8.60 6.89 -15.69
N GLY A 552 -7.33 6.55 -15.89
CA GLY A 552 -6.92 5.71 -17.01
C GLY A 552 -7.65 4.37 -16.92
N HIS A 553 -8.04 3.79 -18.06
CA HIS A 553 -8.21 2.33 -18.11
C HIS A 553 -6.90 1.80 -17.58
N ALA A 554 -6.91 1.19 -16.39
CA ALA A 554 -5.69 0.80 -15.70
C ALA A 554 -4.75 0.20 -16.75
N MET A 555 -3.51 0.73 -16.87
CA MET A 555 -2.45 -0.09 -17.45
C MET A 555 -2.62 -1.42 -16.76
N ASP A 556 -2.90 -2.48 -17.52
CA ASP A 556 -3.05 -3.83 -16.99
C ASP A 556 -1.88 -4.06 -16.04
N LEU A 557 -2.10 -3.83 -14.74
CA LEU A 557 -1.33 -4.43 -13.69
C LEU A 557 -1.85 -5.86 -13.71
N ALA A 558 -1.56 -6.55 -14.82
CA ALA A 558 -1.81 -7.96 -14.99
C ALA A 558 -1.25 -8.56 -13.71
N GLU A 559 -2.13 -9.18 -12.93
CA GLU A 559 -1.66 -9.98 -11.80
C GLU A 559 -0.51 -10.82 -12.34
N LYS A 560 0.65 -10.75 -11.66
CA LYS A 560 1.84 -11.48 -12.11
C LYS A 560 1.48 -12.96 -12.18
N THR A 561 1.12 -13.40 -13.38
CA THR A 561 0.68 -14.76 -13.63
C THR A 561 1.94 -15.51 -13.99
N TYR A 562 2.37 -16.42 -13.11
CA TYR A 562 3.52 -17.25 -13.39
C TYR A 562 3.15 -18.28 -14.47
N PRO A 563 4.04 -18.56 -15.43
CA PRO A 563 3.80 -19.65 -16.38
C PRO A 563 3.53 -20.97 -15.66
N LEU A 564 2.53 -21.73 -16.10
CA LEU A 564 2.09 -22.95 -15.42
C LEU A 564 3.20 -24.00 -15.34
N CYS A 565 4.06 -24.11 -16.37
CA CYS A 565 5.21 -25.01 -16.34
C CYS A 565 6.25 -24.60 -15.29
N THR A 566 6.40 -23.30 -15.03
CA THR A 566 7.28 -22.79 -13.98
C THR A 566 6.76 -23.20 -12.60
N LEU A 567 5.44 -23.11 -12.36
CA LEU A 567 4.83 -23.54 -11.10
C LEU A 567 4.89 -25.07 -10.94
N ARG A 568 4.53 -25.82 -11.98
CA ARG A 568 4.39 -27.29 -11.94
C ARG A 568 5.71 -28.05 -11.91
N HIS A 569 6.74 -27.60 -12.63
CA HIS A 569 7.95 -28.41 -12.83
C HIS A 569 9.27 -27.66 -12.61
N PHE A 570 9.32 -26.35 -12.85
CA PHE A 570 10.58 -25.60 -12.87
C PHE A 570 10.54 -24.30 -12.04
N PRO A 571 10.26 -24.36 -10.73
CA PRO A 571 10.32 -23.17 -9.88
C PRO A 571 11.77 -22.67 -9.74
N THR A 572 11.93 -21.36 -9.61
CA THR A 572 13.24 -20.70 -9.49
C THR A 572 13.29 -19.69 -8.35
N ALA A 573 12.14 -19.40 -7.73
CA ALA A 573 12.02 -18.45 -6.65
C ALA A 573 10.92 -18.90 -5.67
N ILE A 574 11.01 -18.42 -4.43
CA ILE A 574 10.09 -18.80 -3.35
C ILE A 574 8.64 -18.42 -3.64
N GLN A 575 8.41 -17.40 -4.46
CA GLN A 575 7.07 -17.02 -4.91
C GLN A 575 6.43 -18.11 -5.79
N HIS A 576 7.22 -18.81 -6.60
CA HIS A 576 6.71 -19.90 -7.44
C HIS A 576 6.29 -21.09 -6.59
N THR A 577 7.08 -21.44 -5.56
CA THR A 577 6.76 -22.55 -4.65
C THR A 577 5.58 -22.22 -3.72
N LEU A 578 5.45 -20.96 -3.28
CA LEU A 578 4.29 -20.50 -2.49
C LEU A 578 3.00 -20.50 -3.32
N GLN A 579 3.05 -20.03 -4.57
CA GLN A 579 1.89 -20.10 -5.47
C GLN A 579 1.52 -21.56 -5.77
N TRP A 580 2.51 -22.42 -6.06
CA TRP A 580 2.28 -23.86 -6.23
C TRP A 580 1.64 -24.48 -5.00
N ALA A 581 2.14 -24.17 -3.79
CA ALA A 581 1.61 -24.72 -2.54
C ALA A 581 0.18 -24.25 -2.26
N ARG A 582 -0.16 -22.99 -2.63
CA ARG A 582 -1.53 -22.49 -2.62
C ARG A 582 -2.43 -23.25 -3.59
N ASP A 583 -1.96 -23.51 -4.81
CA ASP A 583 -2.71 -24.30 -5.80
C ASP A 583 -2.94 -25.74 -5.32
N GLN A 584 -1.95 -26.34 -4.62
CA GLN A 584 -2.10 -27.63 -3.95
C GLN A 584 -3.18 -27.59 -2.86
N PHE A 585 -3.17 -26.55 -2.00
CA PHE A 585 -4.19 -26.38 -0.97
C PHE A 585 -5.60 -26.29 -1.58
N GLU A 586 -5.78 -25.42 -2.59
CA GLU A 586 -7.08 -25.25 -3.26
C GLU A 586 -7.52 -26.54 -3.98
N GLY A 587 -6.60 -27.27 -4.61
CA GLY A 587 -6.89 -28.55 -5.25
C GLY A 587 -7.36 -29.62 -4.26
N LEU A 588 -6.58 -29.83 -3.19
CA LEU A 588 -6.77 -30.92 -2.23
C LEU A 588 -7.96 -30.70 -1.31
N PHE A 589 -8.17 -29.47 -0.81
CA PHE A 589 -9.12 -29.23 0.28
C PHE A 589 -10.38 -28.46 -0.14
N LYS A 590 -10.37 -27.80 -1.29
CA LYS A 590 -11.54 -27.08 -1.84
C LYS A 590 -12.14 -27.80 -3.04
N LYS A 591 -11.42 -27.87 -4.16
CA LYS A 591 -11.93 -28.39 -5.45
C LYS A 591 -12.34 -29.84 -5.35
N SER A 592 -11.55 -30.68 -4.64
CA SER A 592 -11.93 -32.07 -4.36
C SER A 592 -13.28 -32.17 -3.66
N ALA A 593 -13.49 -31.41 -2.58
CA ALA A 593 -14.74 -31.42 -1.82
C ALA A 593 -15.93 -30.87 -2.61
N GLU A 594 -15.75 -29.76 -3.35
CA GLU A 594 -16.77 -29.18 -4.23
C GLU A 594 -17.18 -30.17 -5.34
N ASN A 595 -16.22 -30.84 -5.97
CA ASN A 595 -16.49 -31.82 -7.02
C ASN A 595 -17.19 -33.07 -6.49
N VAL A 596 -16.79 -33.60 -5.33
CA VAL A 596 -17.48 -34.73 -4.68
C VAL A 596 -18.90 -34.35 -4.29
N ASN A 597 -19.10 -33.20 -3.66
CA ASN A 597 -20.44 -32.74 -3.26
C ASN A 597 -21.34 -32.52 -4.50
N SER A 598 -20.81 -31.91 -5.55
CA SER A 598 -21.54 -31.68 -6.80
C SER A 598 -21.88 -33.00 -7.51
N PHE A 599 -20.95 -33.95 -7.56
CA PHE A 599 -21.20 -35.29 -8.12
C PHE A 599 -22.31 -36.05 -7.36
N LEU A 600 -22.40 -35.86 -6.04
CA LEU A 600 -23.42 -36.51 -5.21
C LEU A 600 -24.79 -35.82 -5.29
N GLN A 601 -24.84 -34.52 -5.62
CA GLN A 601 -26.07 -33.71 -5.59
C GLN A 601 -26.65 -33.39 -6.96
N ASP A 602 -25.83 -33.25 -8.00
CA ASP A 602 -26.26 -32.84 -9.34
C ASP A 602 -26.26 -34.00 -10.34
N SER A 603 -27.47 -34.40 -10.75
CA SER A 603 -27.69 -35.38 -11.83
C SER A 603 -27.08 -34.98 -13.19
N ASN A 604 -26.72 -33.70 -13.38
CA ASN A 604 -26.13 -33.15 -14.60
C ASN A 604 -24.61 -32.90 -14.51
N PHE A 605 -23.92 -33.35 -13.46
CA PHE A 605 -22.48 -33.11 -13.23
C PHE A 605 -21.58 -33.44 -14.43
N LEU A 606 -21.99 -34.40 -15.28
CA LEU A 606 -21.25 -34.87 -16.46
C LEU A 606 -21.60 -34.16 -17.78
N LYS A 607 -22.32 -33.03 -17.79
CA LYS A 607 -22.64 -32.32 -19.05
C LYS A 607 -21.45 -31.62 -19.72
N VAL A 608 -20.28 -31.59 -19.08
CA VAL A 608 -19.05 -31.04 -19.65
C VAL A 608 -18.39 -32.12 -20.53
N SER A 609 -18.03 -31.77 -21.77
CA SER A 609 -17.35 -32.68 -22.71
C SER A 609 -15.84 -32.38 -22.73
N GLY A 610 -14.98 -33.40 -22.76
CA GLY A 610 -13.52 -33.23 -22.97
C GLY A 610 -12.65 -33.57 -21.75
N GLY A 611 -11.38 -33.15 -21.77
CA GLY A 611 -10.37 -33.48 -20.75
C GLY A 611 -10.69 -32.99 -19.34
N GLU A 612 -11.36 -31.83 -19.20
CA GLU A 612 -11.75 -31.26 -17.90
C GLU A 612 -12.75 -32.16 -17.13
N ALA A 613 -13.62 -32.87 -17.85
CA ALA A 613 -14.57 -33.79 -17.23
C ALA A 613 -13.87 -35.06 -16.69
N LEU A 614 -12.80 -35.51 -17.35
CA LEU A 614 -12.00 -36.65 -16.91
C LEU A 614 -11.22 -36.33 -15.64
N GLU A 615 -10.56 -35.17 -15.59
CA GLU A 615 -9.84 -34.71 -14.39
C GLU A 615 -10.78 -34.61 -13.18
N LYS A 616 -11.99 -34.07 -13.38
CA LYS A 616 -13.02 -34.02 -12.32
C LYS A 616 -13.44 -35.41 -11.84
N LEU A 617 -13.63 -36.35 -12.77
CA LEU A 617 -14.02 -37.73 -12.45
C LEU A 617 -12.93 -38.51 -11.71
N GLU A 618 -11.67 -38.38 -12.12
CA GLU A 618 -10.52 -38.99 -11.45
C GLU A 618 -10.34 -38.43 -10.04
N LEU A 619 -10.52 -37.11 -9.88
CA LEU A 619 -10.48 -36.47 -8.57
C LEU A 619 -11.60 -36.97 -7.64
N VAL A 620 -12.82 -37.12 -8.16
CA VAL A 620 -13.94 -37.69 -7.40
C VAL A 620 -13.67 -39.16 -7.04
N HIS A 621 -13.18 -39.96 -7.99
CA HIS A 621 -12.89 -41.37 -7.78
C HIS A 621 -11.84 -41.58 -6.68
N SER A 622 -10.71 -40.89 -6.76
CA SER A 622 -9.64 -40.94 -5.76
C SER A 622 -10.12 -40.47 -4.39
N SER A 623 -10.84 -39.35 -4.32
CA SER A 623 -11.35 -38.79 -3.06
C SER A 623 -12.36 -39.70 -2.36
N LEU A 624 -13.15 -40.48 -3.11
CA LEU A 624 -14.08 -41.46 -2.56
C LEU A 624 -13.39 -42.75 -2.09
N GLN A 625 -12.28 -43.15 -2.71
CA GLN A 625 -11.50 -44.33 -2.29
C GLN A 625 -10.67 -44.07 -1.03
N GLU A 626 -10.20 -42.84 -0.82
CA GLU A 626 -9.31 -42.47 0.29
C GLU A 626 -10.03 -41.88 1.51
N LYS A 627 -11.30 -42.25 1.76
CA LYS A 627 -12.07 -41.71 2.90
C LYS A 627 -11.45 -42.14 4.25
N PRO A 628 -10.97 -41.20 5.09
CA PRO A 628 -10.39 -41.53 6.39
C PRO A 628 -11.48 -41.85 7.43
N LEU A 629 -11.17 -42.79 8.33
CA LEU A 629 -12.00 -43.16 9.49
C LEU A 629 -11.39 -42.72 10.83
N SER A 630 -10.11 -42.39 10.86
CA SER A 630 -9.38 -42.02 12.08
C SER A 630 -8.29 -40.99 11.82
N TRP A 631 -7.84 -40.34 12.89
CA TRP A 631 -6.69 -39.41 12.84
C TRP A 631 -5.43 -40.08 12.27
N GLY A 632 -5.16 -41.33 12.65
CA GLY A 632 -4.00 -42.07 12.14
C GLY A 632 -4.05 -42.29 10.63
N GLU A 633 -5.25 -42.49 10.06
CA GLU A 633 -5.43 -42.59 8.61
C GLU A 633 -5.20 -41.24 7.91
N CYS A 634 -5.57 -40.12 8.53
CA CYS A 634 -5.23 -38.78 8.02
C CYS A 634 -3.71 -38.55 8.01
N VAL A 635 -3.00 -39.00 9.04
CA VAL A 635 -1.52 -38.93 9.09
C VAL A 635 -0.88 -39.81 8.01
N ALA A 636 -1.39 -41.03 7.81
CA ALA A 636 -0.91 -41.93 6.76
C ALA A 636 -1.16 -41.35 5.36
N TRP A 637 -2.32 -40.74 5.13
CA TRP A 637 -2.64 -40.01 3.90
C TRP A 637 -1.65 -38.85 3.66
N ALA A 638 -1.43 -38.00 4.67
CA ALA A 638 -0.51 -36.88 4.58
C ALA A 638 0.93 -37.33 4.27
N ARG A 639 1.38 -38.46 4.84
CA ARG A 639 2.70 -39.04 4.54
C ARG A 639 2.80 -39.60 3.13
N ARG A 640 1.74 -40.22 2.60
CA ARG A 640 1.68 -40.65 1.19
C ARG A 640 1.72 -39.45 0.24
N LEU A 641 0.99 -38.38 0.56
CA LEU A 641 1.03 -37.14 -0.19
C LEU A 641 2.44 -36.52 -0.19
N TRP A 642 3.11 -36.48 0.97
CA TRP A 642 4.50 -36.03 1.07
C TRP A 642 5.43 -36.85 0.16
N GLU A 643 5.30 -38.19 0.17
CA GLU A 643 6.10 -39.09 -0.67
C GLU A 643 5.88 -38.78 -2.15
N GLN A 644 4.62 -38.54 -2.53
CA GLN A 644 4.29 -38.25 -3.91
C GLN A 644 4.92 -36.93 -4.36
N LEU A 645 4.66 -35.83 -3.64
CA LEU A 645 5.00 -34.48 -4.09
C LEU A 645 6.49 -34.16 -4.04
N PHE A 646 7.20 -34.62 -3.00
CA PHE A 646 8.59 -34.19 -2.74
C PHE A 646 9.63 -35.27 -3.08
N ARG A 647 9.18 -36.48 -3.43
CA ARG A 647 10.04 -37.62 -3.79
C ARG A 647 9.66 -38.26 -5.12
N ASN A 648 8.48 -38.88 -5.26
CA ASN A 648 8.11 -39.62 -6.47
C ASN A 648 8.04 -38.70 -7.70
N ASP A 649 7.36 -37.56 -7.60
CA ASP A 649 7.21 -36.61 -8.71
C ASP A 649 8.58 -36.03 -9.13
N ILE A 650 9.46 -35.78 -8.15
CA ILE A 650 10.84 -35.31 -8.40
C ILE A 650 11.69 -36.40 -9.05
N GLN A 651 11.55 -37.66 -8.61
CA GLN A 651 12.24 -38.81 -9.22
C GLN A 651 11.75 -39.05 -10.65
N GLN A 652 10.45 -38.89 -10.91
CA GLN A 652 9.90 -38.94 -12.26
C GLN A 652 10.46 -37.80 -13.13
N LEU A 653 10.53 -36.58 -12.61
CA LEU A 653 11.12 -35.44 -13.31
C LEU A 653 12.59 -35.69 -13.68
N LEU A 654 13.38 -36.23 -12.74
CA LEU A 654 14.79 -36.58 -12.97
C LEU A 654 14.98 -37.78 -13.90
N TYR A 655 14.02 -38.71 -13.94
CA TYR A 655 14.00 -39.80 -14.90
C TYR A 655 13.80 -39.27 -16.33
N ASN A 656 12.87 -38.33 -16.50
CA ASN A 656 12.60 -37.65 -17.76
C ASN A 656 13.75 -36.73 -18.21
N PHE A 657 14.34 -36.01 -17.26
CA PHE A 657 15.43 -35.06 -17.50
C PHE A 657 16.60 -35.34 -16.53
N PRO A 658 17.47 -36.31 -16.86
CA PRO A 658 18.65 -36.62 -16.05
C PRO A 658 19.54 -35.39 -15.79
N PRO A 659 20.30 -35.34 -14.68
CA PRO A 659 21.16 -34.20 -14.35
C PRO A 659 22.18 -33.82 -15.45
N ASP A 660 22.58 -34.78 -16.27
CA ASP A 660 23.51 -34.67 -17.39
C ASP A 660 22.82 -34.49 -18.76
N HIS A 661 21.49 -34.40 -18.79
CA HIS A 661 20.73 -34.25 -20.04
C HIS A 661 21.18 -33.03 -20.84
N VAL A 662 21.27 -33.16 -22.18
CA VAL A 662 21.70 -32.10 -23.10
C VAL A 662 20.61 -31.91 -24.15
N ARG A 663 20.30 -30.65 -24.50
CA ARG A 663 19.29 -30.38 -25.55
C ARG A 663 19.79 -30.81 -26.94
N HIS A 664 18.99 -31.61 -27.65
CA HIS A 664 19.14 -31.89 -29.07
C HIS A 664 18.12 -31.08 -29.89
N SER A 665 18.57 -30.27 -30.85
CA SER A 665 17.66 -29.57 -31.78
C SER A 665 17.10 -30.56 -32.81
N PRO A 666 15.81 -30.46 -33.21
CA PRO A 666 15.32 -31.19 -34.37
C PRO A 666 15.99 -30.63 -35.64
N SER A 667 16.56 -31.51 -36.46
CA SER A 667 17.19 -31.17 -37.74
C SER A 667 16.20 -30.48 -38.67
N TYR A 668 16.47 -29.22 -39.01
CA TYR A 668 15.77 -28.46 -40.05
C TYR A 668 15.80 -29.25 -41.37
N ARG A 669 14.68 -29.81 -41.83
CA ARG A 669 14.57 -30.34 -43.19
C ARG A 669 14.58 -29.16 -44.16
N LYS A 670 15.58 -29.12 -45.04
CA LYS A 670 15.62 -28.21 -46.19
C LYS A 670 14.54 -28.63 -47.20
N SER A 671 13.39 -27.95 -47.21
CA SER A 671 12.60 -27.79 -48.43
C SER A 671 12.92 -26.42 -49.01
N GLY A 672 13.53 -26.42 -50.20
CA GLY A 672 14.10 -25.24 -50.82
C GLY A 672 13.06 -24.27 -51.37
N SER A 673 13.17 -23.01 -50.96
CA SER A 673 12.99 -21.81 -51.78
C SER A 673 13.35 -20.60 -50.92
N SER A 674 14.57 -20.08 -51.11
CA SER A 674 14.95 -18.76 -50.61
C SER A 674 14.43 -17.69 -51.55
N PRO A 675 13.90 -16.58 -51.00
CA PRO A 675 14.41 -15.26 -51.39
C PRO A 675 15.16 -14.60 -50.23
N SER A 676 16.14 -13.80 -50.63
CA SER A 676 17.20 -13.11 -49.90
C SER A 676 16.73 -12.11 -48.81
N PRO A 677 17.65 -11.62 -47.95
CA PRO A 677 17.34 -11.08 -46.63
C PRO A 677 16.96 -9.60 -46.69
N LEU A 678 15.83 -9.26 -46.08
CA LEU A 678 15.46 -7.89 -45.74
C LEU A 678 15.20 -7.84 -44.23
N PHE A 679 16.02 -7.03 -43.55
CA PHE A 679 15.95 -6.60 -42.15
C PHE A 679 16.19 -7.67 -41.05
N PRO A 680 17.14 -7.43 -40.11
CA PRO A 680 17.15 -8.17 -38.86
C PRO A 680 15.99 -7.66 -38.00
N LEU A 681 14.87 -8.38 -38.02
CA LEU A 681 13.89 -8.32 -36.95
C LEU A 681 14.59 -8.82 -35.67
N PRO A 682 14.66 -8.02 -34.59
CA PRO A 682 15.15 -8.51 -33.32
C PRO A 682 14.18 -9.60 -32.84
N LEU A 683 14.72 -10.79 -32.51
CA LEU A 683 13.99 -11.77 -31.73
C LEU A 683 13.50 -11.09 -30.46
N ALA A 684 12.19 -10.91 -30.39
CA ALA A 684 11.48 -10.48 -29.19
C ALA A 684 11.66 -11.56 -28.11
N ALA A 685 12.75 -11.46 -27.35
CA ALA A 685 12.76 -11.94 -25.99
C ALA A 685 11.81 -11.02 -25.22
N ALA A 686 10.69 -11.58 -24.75
CA ALA A 686 9.68 -10.87 -23.98
C ALA A 686 10.36 -10.06 -22.86
N CYS A 687 10.28 -8.74 -23.00
CA CYS A 687 10.67 -7.78 -21.99
C CYS A 687 9.84 -8.00 -20.74
N TYR A 688 10.46 -8.47 -19.66
CA TYR A 688 9.97 -8.25 -18.31
C TYR A 688 10.93 -7.28 -17.63
N THR A 689 10.69 -5.99 -17.83
CA THR A 689 11.14 -4.97 -16.89
C THR A 689 10.43 -5.23 -15.58
N VAL A 690 11.17 -5.58 -14.53
CA VAL A 690 10.66 -5.52 -13.15
C VAL A 690 10.51 -4.03 -12.83
N PRO A 691 9.29 -3.49 -12.63
CA PRO A 691 9.16 -2.17 -12.05
C PRO A 691 9.76 -2.25 -10.65
N GLN A 692 10.64 -1.29 -10.31
CA GLN A 692 11.25 -1.12 -9.00
C GLN A 692 10.19 -1.04 -7.89
N LEU A 693 9.84 -2.21 -7.38
CA LEU A 693 8.99 -2.42 -6.22
C LEU A 693 9.81 -3.32 -5.29
N TYR A 694 9.68 -3.07 -3.99
CA TYR A 694 10.36 -3.75 -2.86
C TYR A 694 11.67 -3.12 -2.36
N GLY A 695 11.61 -2.67 -1.10
CA GLY A 695 12.74 -2.20 -0.27
C GLY A 695 13.70 -3.31 0.17
N GLU A 696 13.72 -4.44 -0.53
CA GLU A 696 14.79 -5.43 -0.54
C GLU A 696 15.33 -5.45 -1.98
N ASN A 697 16.42 -4.71 -2.27
CA ASN A 697 16.97 -4.71 -3.63
C ASN A 697 17.82 -5.96 -3.85
N ASN A 698 17.19 -7.13 -3.95
CA ASN A 698 17.79 -8.22 -4.69
C ASN A 698 17.66 -7.90 -6.18
N MET A 699 18.63 -7.15 -6.71
CA MET A 699 18.90 -7.17 -8.14
C MET A 699 19.45 -8.57 -8.46
N SER A 700 18.55 -9.46 -8.84
CA SER A 700 18.94 -10.74 -9.44
C SER A 700 19.41 -10.43 -10.85
N ILE A 701 20.71 -10.15 -11.03
CA ILE A 701 21.32 -10.40 -12.33
C ILE A 701 21.26 -11.91 -12.48
N TYR A 702 20.34 -12.40 -13.32
CA TYR A 702 20.18 -13.82 -13.57
C TYR A 702 21.37 -14.33 -14.40
N GLY A 703 22.51 -14.49 -13.73
CA GLY A 703 23.55 -15.44 -14.06
C GLY A 703 23.26 -16.79 -13.42
N GLY A 704 22.11 -17.39 -13.75
CA GLY A 704 21.91 -18.84 -13.59
C GLY A 704 22.03 -19.41 -12.17
N GLY A 705 21.27 -18.92 -11.19
CA GLY A 705 21.14 -19.56 -9.87
C GLY A 705 19.99 -20.56 -9.77
N GLY A 706 18.86 -20.30 -10.43
CA GLY A 706 17.80 -21.30 -10.64
C GLY A 706 18.14 -22.23 -11.78
N VAL A 707 17.46 -23.38 -11.87
CA VAL A 707 17.52 -24.21 -13.06
C VAL A 707 17.00 -23.41 -14.25
N TYR A 708 17.88 -23.08 -15.20
CA TYR A 708 17.46 -22.58 -16.51
C TYR A 708 17.60 -23.64 -17.57
N VAL A 709 16.55 -23.81 -18.36
CA VAL A 709 16.65 -24.50 -19.66
C VAL A 709 17.09 -23.47 -20.72
N ALA A 710 18.37 -23.10 -20.72
CA ALA A 710 18.91 -22.04 -21.59
C ALA A 710 18.96 -22.46 -23.08
N GLY A 711 18.68 -21.50 -23.98
CA GLY A 711 18.49 -21.70 -25.42
C GLY A 711 19.75 -21.65 -26.30
N ARG A 712 20.89 -22.21 -25.86
CA ARG A 712 22.06 -22.42 -26.75
C ARG A 712 22.30 -23.91 -26.97
N SER A 713 22.45 -24.30 -28.24
CA SER A 713 22.76 -25.67 -28.66
C SER A 713 24.06 -26.14 -27.99
N GLY A 714 24.01 -27.28 -27.30
CA GLY A 714 25.17 -27.89 -26.62
C GLY A 714 25.36 -27.55 -25.13
N GLY A 715 24.46 -26.78 -24.51
CA GLY A 715 24.44 -26.58 -23.06
C GLY A 715 23.71 -27.71 -22.31
N GLY A 716 24.14 -28.03 -21.09
CA GLY A 716 23.40 -28.93 -20.19
C GLY A 716 21.99 -28.41 -19.91
N TYR A 717 21.02 -29.32 -19.75
CA TYR A 717 19.61 -29.03 -19.57
C TYR A 717 19.33 -28.33 -18.23
N TRP A 718 20.08 -28.70 -17.18
CA TRP A 718 20.08 -28.06 -15.87
C TRP A 718 21.25 -27.06 -15.79
N VAL A 719 20.96 -25.75 -15.84
CA VAL A 719 21.98 -24.69 -15.64
C VAL A 719 21.64 -23.91 -14.37
N GLY A 720 22.34 -24.17 -13.26
CA GLY A 720 22.09 -23.57 -11.93
C GLY A 720 22.27 -24.57 -10.80
N GLY A 721 21.75 -24.28 -9.59
CA GLY A 721 21.64 -25.28 -8.51
C GLY A 721 20.92 -26.54 -8.98
N GLY A 722 21.32 -27.71 -8.49
CA GLY A 722 20.74 -29.00 -8.92
C GLY A 722 19.32 -29.21 -8.40
N VAL A 723 18.56 -30.10 -9.05
CA VAL A 723 17.32 -30.66 -8.47
C VAL A 723 17.68 -31.85 -7.60
N HIS A 724 17.14 -31.86 -6.39
CA HIS A 724 17.45 -32.84 -5.36
C HIS A 724 16.15 -33.52 -4.89
N VAL A 725 16.21 -34.85 -4.78
CA VAL A 725 15.16 -35.64 -4.15
C VAL A 725 15.22 -35.39 -2.64
N ALA A 726 14.09 -35.05 -2.01
CA ALA A 726 14.05 -34.78 -0.58
C ALA A 726 14.46 -36.01 0.23
N VAL A 727 15.24 -35.81 1.30
CA VAL A 727 15.60 -36.86 2.25
C VAL A 727 14.57 -36.83 3.38
N ASP A 728 13.93 -37.97 3.66
CA ASP A 728 12.98 -38.07 4.76
C ASP A 728 13.70 -37.96 6.11
N THR A 729 13.42 -36.89 6.86
CA THR A 729 13.99 -36.63 8.19
C THR A 729 12.98 -36.82 9.32
N THR A 730 11.74 -37.23 9.01
CA THR A 730 10.64 -37.36 10.01
C THR A 730 10.93 -38.39 11.12
N SER A 731 11.96 -39.21 10.94
CA SER A 731 12.45 -40.23 11.88
C SER A 731 13.66 -39.80 12.75
N VAL A 732 14.19 -38.57 12.59
CA VAL A 732 15.39 -38.08 13.28
C VAL A 732 15.04 -37.22 14.50
N ASP A 733 15.65 -37.57 15.64
CA ASP A 733 15.71 -36.94 16.98
C ASP A 733 14.55 -35.99 17.42
N PRO A 734 13.72 -36.37 18.43
CA PRO A 734 12.57 -35.58 18.92
C PRO A 734 12.88 -34.20 19.55
N GLY A 735 14.14 -33.76 19.55
CA GLY A 735 14.58 -32.48 20.09
C GLY A 735 14.69 -31.32 19.09
N CYS A 736 14.48 -31.54 17.79
CA CYS A 736 14.62 -30.50 16.77
C CYS A 736 13.30 -29.74 16.57
N LEU A 737 13.18 -28.54 17.14
CA LEU A 737 12.00 -27.66 17.11
C LEU A 737 11.64 -27.08 15.71
N GLN A 738 12.31 -27.49 14.63
CA GLN A 738 12.13 -26.94 13.26
C GLN A 738 12.18 -28.05 12.19
N ASP A 739 11.32 -29.05 12.30
CA ASP A 739 11.15 -30.05 11.24
C ASP A 739 10.02 -29.64 10.27
N THR A 740 10.39 -29.04 9.14
CA THR A 740 9.46 -28.67 8.05
C THR A 740 8.64 -29.85 7.53
N HIS A 741 9.22 -31.07 7.57
CA HIS A 741 8.54 -32.29 7.11
C HIS A 741 7.39 -32.64 8.04
N MET A 742 7.63 -32.60 9.36
CA MET A 742 6.58 -32.85 10.35
C MET A 742 5.52 -31.75 10.32
N ALA A 743 5.90 -30.49 10.11
CA ALA A 743 4.97 -29.38 9.96
C ALA A 743 4.00 -29.60 8.77
N PHE A 744 4.50 -30.09 7.63
CA PHE A 744 3.67 -30.47 6.48
C PHE A 744 2.69 -31.59 6.82
N ILE A 745 3.19 -32.68 7.43
CA ILE A 745 2.36 -33.85 7.76
C ILE A 745 1.23 -33.47 8.72
N LEU A 746 1.55 -32.70 9.77
CA LEU A 746 0.55 -32.22 10.72
C LEU A 746 -0.46 -31.29 10.06
N ALA A 747 -0.02 -30.30 9.29
CA ALA A 747 -0.95 -29.37 8.64
C ALA A 747 -1.87 -30.11 7.63
N ALA A 748 -1.31 -30.95 6.76
CA ALA A 748 -2.07 -31.71 5.77
C ALA A 748 -3.07 -32.67 6.42
N SER A 749 -2.67 -33.39 7.49
CA SER A 749 -3.57 -34.31 8.21
C SER A 749 -4.71 -33.58 8.92
N ARG A 750 -4.45 -32.40 9.51
CA ARG A 750 -5.49 -31.56 10.13
C ARG A 750 -6.52 -31.06 9.12
N LEU A 751 -6.05 -30.54 7.99
CA LEU A 751 -6.92 -30.04 6.92
C LEU A 751 -7.75 -31.18 6.31
N PHE A 752 -7.14 -32.34 6.07
CA PHE A 752 -7.86 -33.51 5.58
C PHE A 752 -8.92 -34.00 6.57
N ALA A 753 -8.60 -34.03 7.87
CA ALA A 753 -9.59 -34.35 8.92
C ALA A 753 -10.77 -33.35 8.92
N GLN A 754 -10.50 -32.05 8.79
CA GLN A 754 -11.53 -31.01 8.70
C GLN A 754 -12.44 -31.19 7.48
N THR A 755 -11.88 -31.40 6.29
CA THR A 755 -12.64 -31.66 5.05
C THR A 755 -13.58 -32.86 5.20
N HIS A 756 -13.16 -33.89 5.95
CA HIS A 756 -13.92 -35.12 6.20
C HIS A 756 -14.76 -35.11 7.50
N ARG A 757 -14.85 -33.98 8.20
CA ARG A 757 -15.61 -33.82 9.47
C ARG A 757 -15.14 -34.74 10.62
N LEU A 758 -13.85 -35.08 10.65
CA LEU A 758 -13.23 -35.81 11.74
C LEU A 758 -12.70 -34.84 12.81
N GLN A 759 -12.61 -35.32 14.06
CA GLN A 759 -11.97 -34.53 15.12
C GLN A 759 -10.49 -34.34 14.81
N VAL A 760 -10.05 -33.08 14.83
CA VAL A 760 -8.67 -32.68 14.61
C VAL A 760 -7.86 -32.98 15.87
N SER A 761 -6.75 -33.72 15.74
CA SER A 761 -5.81 -33.98 16.85
C SER A 761 -4.55 -33.14 16.74
N GLY A 762 -4.03 -32.71 17.89
CA GLY A 762 -2.74 -32.03 18.02
C GLY A 762 -1.58 -32.95 18.40
N ASP A 763 -1.82 -34.24 18.58
CA ASP A 763 -0.85 -35.18 19.15
C ASP A 763 0.25 -35.55 18.15
N GLU A 764 1.36 -34.82 18.21
CA GLU A 764 2.56 -35.06 17.41
C GLU A 764 3.17 -36.44 17.71
N VAL A 765 3.09 -36.92 18.96
CA VAL A 765 3.65 -38.20 19.37
C VAL A 765 2.87 -39.34 18.71
N ALA A 766 1.54 -39.26 18.72
CA ALA A 766 0.69 -40.23 18.02
C ALA A 766 0.93 -40.21 16.50
N ALA A 767 1.11 -39.02 15.91
CA ALA A 767 1.45 -38.93 14.49
C ALA A 767 2.80 -39.61 14.18
N ARG A 768 3.85 -39.39 14.99
CA ARG A 768 5.15 -40.06 14.85
C ARG A 768 5.05 -41.57 14.97
N GLN A 769 4.22 -42.09 15.88
CA GLN A 769 4.00 -43.54 16.00
C GLN A 769 3.42 -44.15 14.73
N VAL A 770 2.47 -43.46 14.07
CA VAL A 770 1.93 -43.90 12.77
C VAL A 770 3.03 -43.91 11.70
N LEU A 771 3.86 -42.87 11.65
CA LEU A 771 4.95 -42.76 10.67
C LEU A 771 5.99 -43.88 10.81
N LEU A 772 6.30 -44.33 12.02
CA LEU A 772 7.28 -45.40 12.27
C LEU A 772 6.85 -46.77 11.72
N VAL A 773 5.54 -47.03 11.62
CA VAL A 773 5.00 -48.33 11.17
C VAL A 773 4.44 -48.29 9.74
N LEU A 774 4.37 -47.11 9.13
CA LEU A 774 3.82 -46.94 7.79
C LEU A 774 4.81 -47.45 6.73
N CYS A 775 4.39 -48.43 5.95
CA CYS A 775 5.15 -48.92 4.80
C CYS A 775 4.68 -48.22 3.52
N LEU A 776 5.62 -47.59 2.80
CA LEU A 776 5.35 -46.92 1.53
C LEU A 776 5.85 -47.77 0.36
N PRO A 777 5.10 -47.83 -0.76
CA PRO A 777 5.55 -48.56 -1.94
C PRO A 777 6.81 -47.89 -2.55
N PRO A 778 7.74 -48.68 -3.12
CA PRO A 778 8.89 -48.11 -3.81
C PRO A 778 8.47 -47.39 -5.10
N PHE A 779 9.13 -46.28 -5.42
CA PHE A 779 8.93 -45.56 -6.68
C PHE A 779 9.29 -46.43 -7.89
N GLN A 780 8.43 -46.39 -8.91
CA GLN A 780 8.67 -47.00 -10.22
C GLN A 780 8.41 -45.94 -11.32
N PRO A 781 9.40 -45.62 -12.17
CA PRO A 781 9.24 -44.57 -13.18
C PRO A 781 8.26 -45.00 -14.28
N CYS A 782 7.33 -44.11 -14.61
CA CYS A 782 6.42 -44.27 -15.75
C CYS A 782 7.19 -44.02 -17.06
N GLN A 783 7.43 -45.09 -17.83
CA GLN A 783 8.09 -44.98 -19.13
C GLN A 783 7.16 -44.31 -20.16
N GLY A 784 7.69 -43.33 -20.90
CA GLY A 784 6.95 -42.63 -21.96
C GLY A 784 6.02 -41.51 -21.49
N LEU A 785 6.00 -41.19 -20.19
CA LEU A 785 5.29 -40.00 -19.69
C LEU A 785 5.93 -38.73 -20.25
N HIS A 786 5.15 -37.89 -20.93
CA HIS A 786 5.62 -36.60 -21.44
C HIS A 786 5.45 -35.51 -20.37
N ILE A 787 6.54 -34.82 -20.02
CA ILE A 787 6.49 -33.66 -19.12
C ILE A 787 6.64 -32.39 -19.97
N PRO A 788 5.62 -31.53 -20.05
CA PRO A 788 5.67 -30.32 -20.86
C PRO A 788 6.69 -29.34 -20.28
N THR A 789 7.47 -28.75 -21.17
CA THR A 789 8.55 -27.80 -20.83
C THR A 789 8.15 -26.35 -21.09
N THR A 790 7.03 -26.15 -21.80
CA THR A 790 6.45 -24.84 -22.10
C THR A 790 4.93 -24.86 -21.92
N ASP A 791 4.34 -23.71 -21.61
CA ASP A 791 2.89 -23.59 -21.42
C ASP A 791 2.10 -23.90 -22.70
N GLN A 792 2.73 -23.75 -23.87
CA GLN A 792 2.14 -24.15 -25.14
C GLN A 792 2.02 -25.67 -25.24
N GLU A 793 3.09 -26.41 -24.95
CA GLU A 793 3.05 -27.89 -24.90
C GLU A 793 2.03 -28.39 -23.87
N LEU A 794 1.93 -27.71 -22.71
CA LEU A 794 0.97 -28.08 -21.66
C LEU A 794 -0.48 -28.00 -22.17
N LYS A 795 -0.85 -26.94 -22.90
CA LYS A 795 -2.19 -26.78 -23.49
C LYS A 795 -2.47 -27.87 -24.53
N GLU A 796 -1.52 -28.13 -25.42
CA GLU A 796 -1.65 -29.15 -26.47
C GLU A 796 -1.81 -30.58 -25.90
N THR A 797 -1.16 -30.87 -24.77
CA THR A 797 -1.27 -32.18 -24.08
C THR A 797 -2.62 -32.36 -23.39
N SER A 798 -3.24 -31.26 -22.93
CA SER A 798 -4.55 -31.27 -22.25
C SER A 798 -5.69 -31.59 -23.21
N ASP A 799 -5.57 -31.13 -24.47
CA ASP A 799 -6.58 -31.33 -25.52
C ASP A 799 -6.53 -32.72 -26.18
N THR A 800 -5.45 -33.48 -25.99
CA THR A 800 -5.23 -34.78 -26.65
C THR A 800 -5.65 -36.00 -25.81
N VAL A 801 -6.14 -35.81 -24.59
CA VAL A 801 -6.58 -36.93 -23.73
C VAL A 801 -7.92 -37.49 -24.22
N VAL A 802 -7.86 -38.64 -24.88
CA VAL A 802 -9.02 -39.37 -25.41
C VAL A 802 -9.66 -40.22 -24.29
N MET A 803 -10.99 -40.11 -24.15
CA MET A 803 -11.83 -40.91 -23.25
C MET A 803 -11.75 -42.41 -23.57
N SER A 804 -10.78 -43.12 -22.99
CA SER A 804 -10.85 -44.56 -22.89
C SER A 804 -10.26 -45.03 -21.56
N GLN A 805 -11.14 -45.50 -20.67
CA GLN A 805 -10.89 -46.39 -19.51
C GLN A 805 -11.22 -45.90 -18.09
N CYS A 806 -11.85 -44.73 -17.86
CA CYS A 806 -12.35 -44.43 -16.51
C CYS A 806 -13.71 -45.10 -16.23
N LYS A 807 -13.71 -46.12 -15.35
CA LYS A 807 -14.93 -46.69 -14.79
C LYS A 807 -15.54 -45.69 -13.81
N ILE A 808 -16.73 -45.18 -14.13
CA ILE A 808 -17.50 -44.30 -13.25
C ILE A 808 -17.83 -45.09 -11.96
N PRO A 809 -17.38 -44.66 -10.77
CA PRO A 809 -17.75 -45.31 -9.52
C PRO A 809 -19.27 -45.19 -9.30
N SER A 810 -19.92 -46.28 -8.86
CA SER A 810 -21.32 -46.23 -8.44
C SER A 810 -21.48 -45.26 -7.26
N PRO A 811 -22.50 -44.38 -7.24
CA PRO A 811 -22.64 -43.39 -6.17
C PRO A 811 -22.77 -44.07 -4.80
N PRO A 812 -21.96 -43.69 -3.80
CA PRO A 812 -22.08 -44.20 -2.42
C PRO A 812 -23.40 -43.71 -1.78
N PRO A 813 -23.82 -44.27 -0.61
CA PRO A 813 -25.09 -43.91 0.02
C PRO A 813 -25.21 -42.39 0.33
N LEU A 814 -26.43 -41.87 0.22
CA LEU A 814 -26.90 -40.47 0.21
C LEU A 814 -26.41 -39.51 1.33
N ASN A 815 -25.59 -39.94 2.29
CA ASN A 815 -25.24 -39.16 3.49
C ASN A 815 -23.79 -38.66 3.55
N LEU A 816 -23.03 -38.71 2.45
CA LEU A 816 -21.66 -38.17 2.41
C LEU A 816 -21.65 -36.71 1.94
N SER A 817 -21.10 -35.80 2.74
CA SER A 817 -20.86 -34.41 2.36
C SER A 817 -19.56 -33.91 2.96
N LEU A 818 -18.63 -33.48 2.09
CA LEU A 818 -17.33 -32.94 2.48
C LEU A 818 -17.43 -31.43 2.75
N ILE A 819 -16.54 -30.90 3.59
CA ILE A 819 -16.44 -29.46 3.84
C ILE A 819 -15.37 -28.87 2.90
N PRO A 820 -15.74 -28.06 1.90
CA PRO A 820 -14.76 -27.36 1.08
C PRO A 820 -14.08 -26.26 1.88
N LEU A 821 -12.76 -26.34 2.04
CA LEU A 821 -11.98 -25.36 2.79
C LEU A 821 -11.47 -24.27 1.84
N SER A 822 -12.01 -23.06 1.96
CA SER A 822 -11.45 -21.89 1.25
C SER A 822 -10.37 -21.22 2.10
N LEU A 823 -9.35 -20.69 1.43
CA LEU A 823 -8.28 -19.95 2.10
C LEU A 823 -8.89 -18.75 2.85
N ALA A 824 -8.94 -18.87 4.18
CA ALA A 824 -9.47 -17.85 5.10
C ALA A 824 -8.63 -16.55 5.07
N PRO A 825 -9.19 -15.43 5.59
CA PRO A 825 -8.42 -14.20 5.82
C PRO A 825 -7.13 -14.50 6.59
N GLN A 826 -6.02 -13.90 6.17
CA GLN A 826 -4.68 -14.33 6.61
C GLN A 826 -4.38 -14.05 8.08
N ASP A 827 -5.29 -13.38 8.80
CA ASP A 827 -5.15 -13.07 10.20
C ASP A 827 -5.61 -14.20 11.14
N ASP A 828 -6.30 -15.22 10.61
CA ASP A 828 -6.62 -16.42 11.36
C ASP A 828 -5.51 -17.50 11.22
N ASN A 829 -4.66 -17.59 12.23
CA ASN A 829 -3.61 -18.61 12.31
C ASN A 829 -4.11 -19.96 12.87
N SER A 830 -5.38 -20.06 13.31
CA SER A 830 -5.91 -21.25 13.97
C SER A 830 -6.43 -22.32 13.00
N ASN A 831 -6.63 -21.96 11.73
CA ASN A 831 -7.17 -22.84 10.68
C ASN A 831 -6.12 -23.74 9.99
N PHE A 832 -4.83 -23.59 10.30
CA PHE A 832 -3.72 -24.34 9.69
C PHE A 832 -3.51 -24.18 8.18
N HIS A 833 -4.27 -23.30 7.50
CA HIS A 833 -4.17 -23.11 6.04
C HIS A 833 -2.77 -22.65 5.64
N LEU A 834 -2.28 -21.59 6.30
CA LEU A 834 -0.96 -21.04 6.00
C LEU A 834 0.17 -21.99 6.44
N ASN A 835 -0.01 -22.77 7.52
CA ASN A 835 0.95 -23.79 7.94
C ASN A 835 1.20 -24.82 6.84
N PHE A 836 0.15 -25.30 6.17
CA PHE A 836 0.30 -26.20 5.03
C PHE A 836 1.06 -25.53 3.89
N ILE A 837 0.67 -24.31 3.51
CA ILE A 837 1.27 -23.60 2.37
C ILE A 837 2.76 -23.31 2.61
N VAL A 838 3.12 -22.82 3.80
CA VAL A 838 4.53 -22.54 4.16
C VAL A 838 5.37 -23.82 4.14
N ALA A 839 4.90 -24.87 4.82
CA ALA A 839 5.64 -26.12 4.90
C ALA A 839 5.80 -26.79 3.53
N ALA A 840 4.72 -26.84 2.73
CA ALA A 840 4.76 -27.40 1.39
C ALA A 840 5.67 -26.59 0.45
N SER A 841 5.61 -25.26 0.53
CA SER A 841 6.50 -24.37 -0.24
C SER A 841 7.95 -24.56 0.13
N ASN A 842 8.29 -24.62 1.42
CA ASN A 842 9.67 -24.75 1.87
C ASN A 842 10.26 -26.13 1.53
N LEU A 843 9.49 -27.21 1.66
CA LEU A 843 9.91 -28.54 1.18
C LEU A 843 10.18 -28.54 -0.32
N ARG A 844 9.32 -27.89 -1.12
CA ARG A 844 9.55 -27.74 -2.55
C ARG A 844 10.75 -26.83 -2.82
N ALA A 845 10.97 -25.78 -2.04
CA ALA A 845 12.13 -24.91 -2.19
C ALA A 845 13.43 -25.72 -1.98
N GLU A 846 13.48 -26.60 -0.98
CA GLU A 846 14.58 -27.53 -0.75
C GLU A 846 14.84 -28.46 -1.94
N ASN A 847 13.80 -29.01 -2.58
CA ASN A 847 13.97 -29.85 -3.79
C ASN A 847 14.72 -29.14 -4.92
N TYR A 848 14.59 -27.82 -5.03
CA TYR A 848 15.15 -27.03 -6.13
C TYR A 848 16.32 -26.14 -5.69
N GLY A 849 16.81 -26.28 -4.45
CA GLY A 849 17.88 -25.45 -3.90
C GLY A 849 17.51 -23.97 -3.76
N ILE A 850 16.22 -23.66 -3.64
CA ILE A 850 15.69 -22.30 -3.44
C ILE A 850 15.74 -21.96 -1.94
N PRO A 851 16.18 -20.76 -1.54
CA PRO A 851 16.09 -20.33 -0.16
C PRO A 851 14.65 -20.36 0.37
N THR A 852 14.44 -21.01 1.52
CA THR A 852 13.14 -21.10 2.20
C THR A 852 12.67 -19.73 2.67
N ALA A 853 11.35 -19.51 2.70
CA ALA A 853 10.75 -18.34 3.32
C ALA A 853 10.42 -18.61 4.79
N ASP A 854 10.56 -17.58 5.62
CA ASP A 854 10.00 -17.60 6.96
C ASP A 854 8.46 -17.44 6.94
N TRP A 855 7.84 -17.57 8.11
CA TRP A 855 6.40 -17.47 8.28
C TRP A 855 5.83 -16.13 7.82
N LEU A 856 6.50 -15.03 8.19
CA LEU A 856 6.02 -13.68 7.93
C LEU A 856 6.11 -13.35 6.43
N GLN A 857 7.23 -13.67 5.79
CA GLN A 857 7.43 -13.54 4.36
C GLN A 857 6.40 -14.36 3.59
N SER A 858 6.14 -15.59 4.03
CA SER A 858 5.12 -16.47 3.42
C SER A 858 3.72 -15.89 3.58
N LYS A 859 3.36 -15.43 4.79
CA LYS A 859 2.08 -14.77 5.08
C LYS A 859 1.83 -13.58 4.17
N ARG A 860 2.85 -12.73 3.98
CA ARG A 860 2.80 -11.58 3.07
C ARG A 860 2.52 -11.97 1.62
N ILE A 861 3.29 -12.94 1.10
CA ILE A 861 3.26 -13.29 -0.32
C ILE A 861 1.97 -14.03 -0.65
N VAL A 862 1.65 -15.09 0.09
CA VAL A 862 0.42 -15.88 -0.08
C VAL A 862 -0.79 -14.98 0.09
N GLY A 863 -0.67 -14.07 1.04
CA GLY A 863 -1.72 -13.19 1.44
C GLY A 863 -1.92 -11.92 0.62
N ARG A 864 -0.94 -11.55 -0.20
CA ARG A 864 -0.96 -10.30 -0.97
C ARG A 864 -1.14 -9.01 -0.11
N ILE A 865 -1.07 -9.06 1.23
CA ILE A 865 0.03 -8.44 1.99
C ILE A 865 0.48 -7.03 1.59
N VAL A 866 -0.40 -6.04 1.40
CA VAL A 866 0.04 -4.64 1.16
C VAL A 866 0.62 -4.02 2.45
N PRO A 867 1.93 -3.69 2.50
CA PRO A 867 2.51 -3.02 3.65
C PRO A 867 1.86 -1.66 3.85
N ALA A 868 1.64 -1.25 5.11
CA ALA A 868 0.99 0.02 5.41
C ALA A 868 1.41 0.56 6.78
N ILE A 869 1.42 1.88 6.94
CA ILE A 869 1.76 2.59 8.18
C ILE A 869 0.94 3.88 8.28
N ALA A 870 0.51 4.25 9.49
CA ALA A 870 -0.38 5.39 9.73
C ALA A 870 0.18 6.74 9.25
N THR A 871 1.50 6.93 9.34
CA THR A 871 2.21 8.15 8.91
C THR A 871 1.94 8.47 7.44
N THR A 872 2.22 7.53 6.53
CA THR A 872 1.98 7.72 5.10
C THR A 872 0.50 7.99 4.80
N THR A 873 -0.40 7.28 5.48
CA THR A 873 -1.85 7.43 5.30
C THR A 873 -2.34 8.82 5.69
N ALA A 874 -1.89 9.34 6.83
CA ALA A 874 -2.25 10.68 7.30
C ALA A 874 -1.71 11.77 6.36
N ALA A 875 -0.48 11.65 5.88
CA ALA A 875 0.09 12.58 4.91
C ALA A 875 -0.68 12.58 3.58
N VAL A 876 -0.99 11.40 3.03
CA VAL A 876 -1.82 11.28 1.81
C VAL A 876 -3.18 11.94 1.98
N ALA A 877 -3.88 11.66 3.09
CA ALA A 877 -5.21 12.23 3.32
C ALA A 877 -5.18 13.76 3.47
N GLY A 878 -4.14 14.31 4.09
CA GLY A 878 -3.90 15.75 4.13
C GLY A 878 -3.77 16.33 2.73
N LEU A 879 -2.92 15.75 1.88
CA LEU A 879 -2.72 16.19 0.49
C LEU A 879 -4.01 16.10 -0.35
N VAL A 880 -4.83 15.07 -0.17
CA VAL A 880 -6.15 14.97 -0.83
C VAL A 880 -7.05 16.14 -0.47
N CYS A 881 -7.06 16.55 0.80
CA CYS A 881 -7.90 17.66 1.26
C CYS A 881 -7.42 19.03 0.73
N LEU A 882 -6.15 19.17 0.38
CA LEU A 882 -5.64 20.37 -0.28
C LEU A 882 -6.19 20.49 -1.70
N GLU A 883 -6.26 19.39 -2.45
CA GLU A 883 -6.91 19.39 -3.77
C GLU A 883 -8.43 19.59 -3.67
N LEU A 884 -9.07 19.11 -2.60
CA LEU A 884 -10.48 19.37 -2.33
C LEU A 884 -10.78 20.88 -2.21
N TYR A 885 -9.92 21.67 -1.56
CA TYR A 885 -10.14 23.11 -1.47
C TYR A 885 -10.22 23.78 -2.85
N LYS A 886 -9.38 23.34 -3.79
CA LYS A 886 -9.34 23.83 -5.18
C LYS A 886 -10.61 23.49 -5.94
N LEU A 887 -11.12 22.27 -5.74
CA LEU A 887 -12.40 21.83 -6.30
C LEU A 887 -13.57 22.68 -5.79
N VAL A 888 -13.60 23.01 -4.49
CA VAL A 888 -14.66 23.81 -3.88
C VAL A 888 -14.60 25.28 -4.31
N TRP A 889 -13.39 25.83 -4.49
CA TRP A 889 -13.24 27.13 -5.15
C TRP A 889 -13.70 27.12 -6.61
N GLY A 890 -13.62 25.95 -7.26
CA GLY A 890 -13.98 25.77 -8.66
C GLY A 890 -12.87 26.18 -9.62
N HIS A 891 -11.60 26.01 -9.20
CA HIS A 891 -10.42 26.36 -9.98
C HIS A 891 -10.47 25.83 -11.41
N LYS A 892 -10.12 26.69 -12.36
CA LYS A 892 -10.12 26.43 -13.81
C LYS A 892 -8.73 26.36 -14.39
N ASP A 893 -7.72 26.89 -13.70
CA ASP A 893 -6.34 26.74 -14.08
C ASP A 893 -5.85 25.33 -13.75
N LEU A 894 -5.46 24.59 -14.79
CA LEU A 894 -4.80 23.29 -14.65
C LEU A 894 -3.52 23.39 -13.83
N GLY A 895 -2.85 24.55 -13.92
CA GLY A 895 -1.66 24.91 -13.16
C GLY A 895 -1.87 25.04 -11.65
N SER A 896 -3.11 25.02 -11.15
CA SER A 896 -3.40 25.02 -9.72
C SER A 896 -3.42 23.61 -9.09
N TYR A 897 -3.77 22.58 -9.86
CA TYR A 897 -3.90 21.22 -9.35
C TYR A 897 -2.56 20.48 -9.30
N ARG A 898 -2.37 19.63 -8.28
CA ARG A 898 -1.15 18.84 -8.09
C ARG A 898 -1.46 17.34 -8.08
N GLN A 899 -0.73 16.56 -8.89
CA GLN A 899 -0.55 15.14 -8.61
C GLN A 899 0.66 14.98 -7.70
N SER A 900 0.46 14.44 -6.51
CA SER A 900 1.52 14.34 -5.49
C SER A 900 1.99 12.89 -5.35
N PHE A 901 3.30 12.68 -5.36
CA PHE A 901 3.92 11.42 -4.97
C PHE A 901 4.82 11.65 -3.77
N LEU A 902 4.62 10.84 -2.73
CA LEU A 902 5.37 10.95 -1.49
C LEU A 902 6.13 9.64 -1.24
N ARG A 903 7.36 9.78 -0.76
CA ARG A 903 8.12 8.70 -0.14
C ARG A 903 8.63 9.23 1.19
N LEU A 904 8.29 8.60 2.31
CA LEU A 904 8.81 9.05 3.62
C LEU A 904 10.11 8.34 4.02
N ALA A 905 10.46 7.20 3.39
CA ALA A 905 11.72 6.49 3.66
C ALA A 905 12.96 7.26 3.15
N GLU A 906 12.80 7.97 2.04
CA GLU A 906 13.69 8.99 1.50
C GLU A 906 12.75 10.17 1.32
N PRO A 907 12.84 11.30 2.05
CA PRO A 907 11.82 12.36 2.07
C PRO A 907 11.76 13.10 0.72
N ILE A 908 11.26 12.40 -0.30
CA ILE A 908 11.13 12.84 -1.67
C ILE A 908 9.64 13.09 -1.88
N PHE A 909 9.34 14.35 -2.13
CA PHE A 909 8.04 14.83 -2.58
C PHE A 909 8.21 15.25 -4.04
N SER A 910 7.37 14.74 -4.93
CA SER A 910 7.37 15.17 -6.33
C SER A 910 5.96 15.47 -6.79
N VAL A 911 5.82 16.64 -7.40
CA VAL A 911 4.57 17.16 -7.96
C VAL A 911 4.67 17.15 -9.48
N SER A 912 3.64 16.64 -10.17
CA SER A 912 3.52 16.72 -11.63
C SER A 912 2.24 17.42 -12.04
N LEU A 913 2.34 18.23 -13.09
CA LEU A 913 1.19 18.83 -13.78
C LEU A 913 0.51 17.76 -14.65
N PRO A 914 -0.83 17.71 -14.69
CA PRO A 914 -1.54 16.86 -15.66
C PRO A 914 -1.19 17.35 -17.08
N HIS A 915 -0.77 16.47 -17.97
CA HIS A 915 -0.41 16.84 -19.35
C HIS A 915 -1.48 16.36 -20.34
N SER A 916 -2.10 17.28 -21.09
CA SER A 916 -2.17 17.24 -22.56
C SER A 916 -2.99 18.42 -23.14
N GLN A 917 -2.46 19.09 -24.18
CA GLN A 917 -3.22 19.90 -25.13
C GLN A 917 -3.25 19.17 -26.47
N PHE A 918 -4.40 19.15 -27.14
CA PHE A 918 -4.51 18.56 -28.48
C PHE A 918 -5.18 19.52 -29.48
N CYS A 919 -4.39 20.05 -30.40
CA CYS A 919 -4.79 20.60 -31.71
C CYS A 919 -6.04 21.53 -31.79
N GLN A 920 -6.08 22.63 -31.03
CA GLN A 920 -6.95 23.82 -31.24
C GLN A 920 -8.49 23.61 -31.38
N LYS A 921 -9.00 22.39 -31.19
CA LYS A 921 -10.31 21.98 -30.64
C LYS A 921 -10.33 20.45 -30.64
N THR A 922 -10.60 19.84 -29.50
CA THR A 922 -10.59 18.37 -29.38
C THR A 922 -11.67 17.86 -28.45
N TRP A 923 -12.26 16.75 -28.87
CA TRP A 923 -13.10 15.89 -28.05
C TRP A 923 -12.21 15.14 -27.04
N THR A 924 -12.56 15.20 -25.76
CA THR A 924 -11.93 14.53 -24.63
C THR A 924 -12.80 13.38 -24.13
N CYS A 925 -12.34 12.61 -23.15
CA CYS A 925 -13.15 11.60 -22.47
C CYS A 925 -14.36 12.19 -21.72
N TRP A 926 -14.39 13.50 -21.50
CA TRP A 926 -15.49 14.21 -20.83
C TRP A 926 -16.55 14.72 -21.79
N ASP A 927 -16.19 14.89 -23.07
CA ASP A 927 -17.09 15.42 -24.08
C ASP A 927 -18.15 14.38 -24.47
N ARG A 928 -19.40 14.83 -24.51
CA ARG A 928 -20.59 14.02 -24.81
C ARG A 928 -21.60 14.85 -25.61
N ILE A 929 -22.37 14.19 -26.46
CA ILE A 929 -23.53 14.80 -27.11
C ILE A 929 -24.75 14.41 -26.29
N GLU A 930 -25.36 15.37 -25.61
CA GLU A 930 -26.62 15.15 -24.90
C GLU A 930 -27.78 15.33 -25.87
N VAL A 931 -28.54 14.27 -26.09
CA VAL A 931 -29.74 14.28 -26.92
C VAL A 931 -30.95 14.05 -26.03
N PRO A 932 -32.02 14.86 -26.12
CA PRO A 932 -33.26 14.59 -25.39
C PRO A 932 -33.79 13.20 -25.72
N GLY A 933 -34.29 12.45 -24.74
CA GLY A 933 -34.93 11.15 -25.01
C GLY A 933 -36.31 11.28 -25.69
N VAL A 934 -36.83 12.51 -25.80
CA VAL A 934 -38.15 12.81 -26.33
C VAL A 934 -38.09 13.91 -27.38
N THR A 935 -38.96 13.78 -28.36
CA THR A 935 -39.24 14.79 -29.39
C THR A 935 -39.91 16.03 -28.78
N GLY A 936 -39.96 17.13 -29.52
CA GLY A 936 -40.64 18.36 -29.08
C GLY A 936 -42.14 18.21 -28.79
N SER A 937 -42.76 17.10 -29.22
CA SER A 937 -44.14 16.71 -28.90
C SER A 937 -44.27 15.81 -27.65
N GLY A 938 -43.17 15.48 -26.98
CA GLY A 938 -43.15 14.65 -25.76
C GLY A 938 -43.14 13.14 -26.00
N GLU A 939 -43.05 12.69 -27.25
CA GLU A 939 -42.92 11.26 -27.58
C GLU A 939 -41.45 10.82 -27.57
N GLU A 940 -41.17 9.61 -27.10
CA GLU A 940 -39.83 8.98 -27.18
C GLU A 940 -39.26 9.06 -28.60
N MET A 941 -38.00 9.50 -28.72
CA MET A 941 -37.33 9.63 -30.00
C MET A 941 -37.07 8.28 -30.64
N THR A 942 -37.36 8.16 -31.94
CA THR A 942 -36.91 7.01 -32.71
C THR A 942 -35.42 7.10 -33.04
N LEU A 943 -34.80 5.98 -33.43
CA LEU A 943 -33.45 5.98 -33.99
C LEU A 943 -33.33 6.91 -35.22
N GLY A 944 -34.41 7.05 -36.00
CA GLY A 944 -34.51 8.04 -37.07
C GLY A 944 -34.43 9.48 -36.57
N ASP A 945 -35.18 9.80 -35.52
CA ASP A 945 -35.17 11.13 -34.91
C ASP A 945 -33.79 11.46 -34.32
N LEU A 946 -33.13 10.50 -33.66
CA LEU A 946 -31.78 10.67 -33.12
C LEU A 946 -30.76 10.96 -34.23
N ARG A 947 -30.80 10.17 -35.32
CA ARG A 947 -29.93 10.40 -36.48
C ARG A 947 -30.14 11.80 -37.07
N ASP A 948 -31.40 12.19 -37.26
CA ASP A 948 -31.73 13.46 -37.89
C ASP A 948 -31.37 14.64 -36.95
N HIS A 949 -31.54 14.48 -35.64
CA HIS A 949 -31.08 15.43 -34.62
C HIS A 949 -29.56 15.62 -34.67
N LEU A 950 -28.77 14.54 -34.68
CA LEU A 950 -27.31 14.61 -34.78
C LEU A 950 -26.85 15.30 -36.06
N GLN A 951 -27.52 15.03 -37.19
CA GLN A 951 -27.20 15.65 -38.46
C GLN A 951 -27.58 17.13 -38.51
N LYS A 952 -28.72 17.50 -37.93
CA LYS A 952 -29.26 18.87 -37.99
C LYS A 952 -28.59 19.80 -37.00
N GLU A 953 -28.45 19.38 -35.75
CA GLU A 953 -27.96 20.23 -34.66
C GLU A 953 -26.42 20.19 -34.55
N HIS A 954 -25.79 19.08 -34.94
CA HIS A 954 -24.33 18.90 -34.82
C HIS A 954 -23.61 18.70 -36.16
N GLY A 955 -24.32 18.58 -37.29
CA GLY A 955 -23.71 18.34 -38.59
C GLY A 955 -23.11 16.93 -38.75
N LEU A 956 -23.43 15.99 -37.85
CA LEU A 956 -22.80 14.67 -37.79
C LEU A 956 -23.64 13.61 -38.51
N ALA A 957 -23.05 12.99 -39.53
CA ALA A 957 -23.66 11.86 -40.22
C ALA A 957 -23.42 10.56 -39.44
N LEU A 958 -24.48 10.02 -38.82
CA LEU A 958 -24.40 8.76 -38.07
C LEU A 958 -24.02 7.61 -39.01
N ARG A 959 -22.84 7.01 -38.80
CA ARG A 959 -22.37 5.84 -39.55
C ARG A 959 -22.63 4.53 -38.82
N MET A 960 -22.52 4.53 -37.50
CA MET A 960 -22.77 3.39 -36.63
C MET A 960 -23.20 3.90 -35.26
N LEU A 961 -24.11 3.19 -34.61
CA LEU A 961 -24.51 3.41 -33.22
C LEU A 961 -24.44 2.07 -32.50
N LEU A 962 -23.81 2.07 -31.34
CA LEU A 962 -23.73 0.89 -30.48
C LEU A 962 -24.29 1.23 -29.09
N TYR A 963 -24.88 0.23 -28.46
CA TYR A 963 -25.14 0.23 -27.03
C TYR A 963 -24.33 -0.90 -26.40
N ARG A 964 -23.26 -0.53 -25.70
CA ARG A 964 -22.18 -1.45 -25.29
C ARG A 964 -21.63 -2.20 -26.52
N GLU A 965 -21.74 -3.52 -26.56
CA GLU A 965 -21.27 -4.36 -27.67
C GLU A 965 -22.34 -4.55 -28.77
N ALA A 966 -23.60 -4.17 -28.51
CA ALA A 966 -24.69 -4.37 -29.44
C ALA A 966 -24.74 -3.25 -30.49
N VAL A 967 -24.72 -3.60 -31.78
CA VAL A 967 -24.89 -2.64 -32.87
C VAL A 967 -26.39 -2.33 -33.04
N LEU A 968 -26.78 -1.09 -32.72
CA LEU A 968 -28.16 -0.60 -32.84
C LEU A 968 -28.45 -0.02 -34.23
N TYR A 969 -27.44 0.56 -34.87
CA TYR A 969 -27.55 1.09 -36.23
C TYR A 969 -26.21 0.98 -36.94
N ALA A 970 -26.23 0.65 -38.23
CA ALA A 970 -25.06 0.79 -39.11
C ALA A 970 -25.50 1.23 -40.50
N ALA A 971 -24.92 2.31 -41.01
CA ALA A 971 -25.29 2.92 -42.30
C ALA A 971 -25.07 1.99 -43.51
N PHE A 972 -24.33 0.89 -43.33
CA PHE A 972 -24.06 -0.13 -44.34
C PHE A 972 -24.97 -1.37 -44.24
N TRP A 973 -26.01 -1.34 -43.40
CA TRP A 973 -27.06 -2.35 -43.40
C TRP A 973 -27.95 -2.27 -44.66
N SER A 974 -28.66 -3.35 -44.97
CA SER A 974 -29.62 -3.38 -46.08
C SER A 974 -30.74 -2.36 -45.85
N SER A 975 -31.30 -1.83 -46.95
CA SER A 975 -32.36 -0.82 -46.89
C SER A 975 -33.59 -1.27 -46.09
N GLU A 976 -33.93 -2.57 -46.13
CA GLU A 976 -35.01 -3.14 -45.33
C GLU A 976 -34.69 -3.09 -43.83
N LYS A 977 -33.49 -3.52 -43.42
CA LYS A 977 -33.05 -3.51 -42.03
C LYS A 977 -32.91 -2.09 -41.48
N LEU A 978 -32.44 -1.14 -42.30
CA LEU A 978 -32.38 0.28 -41.92
C LEU A 978 -33.77 0.84 -41.66
N LYS A 979 -34.75 0.56 -42.53
CA LYS A 979 -36.12 1.05 -42.38
C LYS A 979 -36.79 0.51 -41.12
N GLU A 980 -36.55 -0.76 -40.79
CA GLU A 980 -37.03 -1.39 -39.56
C GLU A 980 -36.40 -0.76 -38.32
N GLN A 981 -35.07 -0.64 -38.29
CA GLN A 981 -34.35 -0.17 -37.11
C GLN A 981 -34.55 1.33 -36.85
N LEU A 982 -34.66 2.16 -37.89
CA LEU A 982 -34.91 3.61 -37.73
C LEU A 982 -36.29 3.93 -37.14
N ALA A 983 -37.24 2.99 -37.20
CA ALA A 983 -38.57 3.14 -36.61
C ALA A 983 -38.63 2.71 -35.14
N ASN A 984 -37.59 2.04 -34.63
CA ASN A 984 -37.51 1.64 -33.22
C ASN A 984 -37.33 2.88 -32.34
N ARG A 985 -38.07 2.90 -31.22
CA ARG A 985 -37.96 3.87 -30.14
C ARG A 985 -36.97 3.40 -29.10
#